data_AF-A0A507BAA3-F1
#
_entry.id   AF-A0A507BAA3-F1
#
_cell.length_a   1.000
_cell.length_b   1.000
_cell.length_c   1.000
_cell.angle_alpha   90.00
_cell.angle_beta   90.00
_cell.angle_gamma   90.00
#
_symmetry.space_group_name_H-M   'P 1'
#
loop_
_entity.id
_entity.type
_entity.pdbx_description
1 polymer ?
#
loop_
_entity_poly.entity_id
_entity_poly.type
_entity_poly.pdbx_seq_one_letter_code
_entity_poly.pdbx_strand_id
1 'polypeptide(L)'
;MDEDTETRGPRARLTCTHCHRRKIKCNKNIPCDTCIKRREEITAAHGAPSSPTSRSSAHSETGDALRALLERVTQLEARLQQSTQCIVRQEDDSTSVSGALGAQLATPETGQPDGLESGSEPGPAGSIAADDLDAATVLEFLAWGRKKDSDFINAPEHDHGPGLPTTGFSSESNSLTENSRSAQLDVLEALLPDKSHVFQLCDFHNSSILWYHGSYSAKIFSRDLEVFFTEYGGNVRYEQLNLQWLALLFSVLTGSMTCASPSTYSSWGFSAAEQSTLSSRWYTATVTCLNLACYTETHTIYSVQAIATLTISAHILGHSNSQSILLAAAGRVAQSLGLHRLEADTSGETRPIDQLRKSEAGKRVFIQLCTQDWFSIPFSEIYSISPRFISSHIRPLNCNDDDMEVHPETMPTQASYCNYRFDIASLMPQLLDAMAGCNTMYTRYEQVLKFDDIMRKLVTASMPTFLSSNAPVAAEWPAYVSRARRSLTICASHKIIMIHRKFIGPSFTTSAFAFTRRTCLAAAKTILREAFVAVDETDPILWIDQAFSVAAAIILSLDMLHRSPADKEFGEHKQLVADTVLYLGKFEHNKIAMRGRQLLSFLQQEISKSSAAQSRKRTYGDRRGSHSSSSRKRARGFNMQSFIRDASRSVGVTPSTIVSLSTPTPSTEEKSQDWDALFDPLPAQIGFDSQYLFDNFFTGPLGPS
;
A
#
# COMPACT_ATOMS: atom_id res chain seq x y z
N MET A 1 32.83 28.49 43.34
CA MET A 1 31.77 29.14 42.54
C MET A 1 31.30 28.08 41.55
N ASP A 2 30.95 26.90 42.03
CA ASP A 2 29.76 26.52 42.81
C ASP A 2 28.57 26.34 41.87
N GLU A 3 28.43 25.07 41.50
CA GLU A 3 27.32 24.36 40.86
C GLU A 3 25.95 24.82 41.36
N ASP A 4 25.06 25.16 40.43
CA ASP A 4 23.62 25.13 40.68
C ASP A 4 23.06 23.77 40.25
N THR A 5 22.86 22.94 41.28
CA THR A 5 22.08 21.73 41.29
C THR A 5 20.60 22.00 40.97
N GLU A 6 20.10 21.52 39.83
CA GLU A 6 18.65 21.43 39.62
C GLU A 6 18.06 20.34 40.53
N THR A 7 17.28 20.80 41.50
CA THR A 7 16.54 19.99 42.46
C THR A 7 15.38 19.27 41.77
N ARG A 8 15.42 17.93 41.77
CA ARG A 8 14.32 17.06 41.33
C ARG A 8 13.01 17.46 42.01
N GLY A 9 12.00 17.82 41.20
CA GLY A 9 10.65 18.09 41.68
C GLY A 9 10.05 16.91 42.47
N PRO A 10 9.19 17.16 43.47
CA PRO A 10 8.64 16.11 44.31
C PRO A 10 7.74 15.17 43.49
N ARG A 11 7.99 13.86 43.58
CA ARG A 11 7.15 12.81 42.96
C ARG A 11 5.67 13.03 43.29
N ALA A 12 4.83 13.09 42.27
CA ALA A 12 3.39 13.22 42.41
C ALA A 12 2.83 12.10 43.30
N ARG A 13 2.11 12.48 44.36
CA ARG A 13 1.45 11.53 45.26
C ARG A 13 0.18 11.01 44.59
N LEU A 14 0.17 9.71 44.30
CA LEU A 14 -0.96 9.00 43.70
C LEU A 14 -2.10 8.68 44.70
N THR A 15 -2.02 9.14 45.96
CA THR A 15 -3.04 8.89 46.99
C THR A 15 -3.96 10.11 47.15
N CYS A 16 -5.28 9.89 47.27
CA CYS A 16 -6.23 10.99 47.44
C CYS A 16 -6.03 11.72 48.78
N THR A 17 -6.42 12.99 48.84
CA THR A 17 -6.21 13.89 49.98
C THR A 17 -6.84 13.37 51.28
N HIS A 18 -8.04 12.78 51.21
CA HIS A 18 -8.74 12.20 52.36
C HIS A 18 -8.01 10.99 52.95
N CYS A 19 -7.63 10.01 52.12
CA CYS A 19 -6.87 8.84 52.57
C CYS A 19 -5.48 9.21 53.08
N HIS A 20 -4.84 10.20 52.44
CA HIS A 20 -3.56 10.73 52.87
C HIS A 20 -3.64 11.37 54.26
N ARG A 21 -4.61 12.27 54.50
CA ARG A 21 -4.79 12.94 55.81
C ARG A 21 -5.04 11.94 56.93
N ARG A 22 -5.75 10.85 56.63
CA ARG A 22 -6.10 9.80 57.60
C ARG A 22 -5.07 8.68 57.72
N LYS A 23 -4.00 8.69 56.92
CA LYS A 23 -2.95 7.65 56.87
C LYS A 23 -3.53 6.23 56.64
N ILE A 24 -4.51 6.11 55.75
CA ILE A 24 -5.14 4.83 55.38
C ILE A 24 -4.87 4.45 53.91
N LYS A 25 -4.97 3.16 53.60
CA LYS A 25 -4.70 2.62 52.25
C LYS A 25 -5.69 3.18 51.23
N CYS A 26 -5.20 3.64 50.07
CA CYS A 26 -5.98 4.20 48.98
C CYS A 26 -5.78 3.37 47.71
N ASN A 27 -6.86 3.01 47.03
CA ASN A 27 -6.81 2.29 45.74
C ASN A 27 -6.56 3.21 44.53
N LYS A 28 -6.42 4.52 44.76
CA LYS A 28 -5.98 5.54 43.78
C LYS A 28 -6.97 5.81 42.62
N ASN A 29 -8.15 5.20 42.63
CA ASN A 29 -9.29 5.58 41.79
C ASN A 29 -10.00 6.80 42.39
N ILE A 30 -10.69 7.62 41.57
CA ILE A 30 -11.47 8.77 42.04
C ILE A 30 -12.94 8.62 41.59
N PRO A 31 -13.90 8.54 42.53
CA PRO A 31 -13.72 8.44 43.97
C PRO A 31 -13.10 7.10 44.40
N CYS A 32 -12.29 7.09 45.47
CA CYS A 32 -11.62 5.88 45.94
C CYS A 32 -12.57 5.02 46.78
N ASP A 33 -12.44 3.69 46.76
CA ASP A 33 -13.40 2.77 47.40
C ASP A 33 -13.57 3.05 48.90
N THR A 34 -12.49 3.49 49.55
CA THR A 34 -12.47 3.85 50.97
C THR A 34 -13.30 5.10 51.27
N CYS A 35 -13.33 6.07 50.35
CA CYS A 35 -14.16 7.27 50.47
C CYS A 35 -15.60 7.00 50.04
N ILE A 36 -15.83 6.14 49.03
CA ILE A 36 -17.17 5.69 48.63
C ILE A 36 -17.87 4.98 49.79
N LYS A 37 -17.21 4.01 50.42
CA LYS A 37 -17.76 3.27 51.57
C LYS A 37 -18.10 4.16 52.76
N ARG A 38 -17.47 5.33 52.86
CA ARG A 38 -17.68 6.29 53.94
C ARG A 38 -18.64 7.43 53.58
N ARG A 39 -19.20 7.42 52.36
CA ARG A 39 -20.13 8.45 51.85
C ARG A 39 -19.58 9.87 51.99
N GLU A 40 -18.27 10.04 51.75
CA GLU A 40 -17.64 11.37 51.69
C GLU A 40 -17.59 11.83 50.23
N GLU A 41 -18.12 13.01 49.92
CA GLU A 41 -18.01 13.62 48.60
C GLU A 41 -16.57 14.09 48.35
N ILE A 42 -15.90 13.46 47.38
CA ILE A 42 -14.58 13.89 46.90
C ILE A 42 -14.80 14.85 45.74
N THR A 43 -14.54 16.14 45.95
CA THR A 43 -14.38 17.10 44.84
C THR A 43 -13.00 16.90 44.21
N ALA A 44 -12.97 16.73 42.89
CA ALA A 44 -11.75 16.52 42.13
C ALA A 44 -10.87 17.79 42.18
N ALA A 45 -9.81 17.76 42.99
CA ALA A 45 -8.68 18.68 42.84
C ALA A 45 -7.40 17.95 43.20
N HIS A 46 -6.65 17.54 42.18
CA HIS A 46 -5.22 17.27 42.33
C HIS A 46 -4.55 18.57 42.80
N GLY A 47 -3.72 18.46 43.84
CA GLY A 47 -3.24 19.62 44.59
C GLY A 47 -2.53 20.67 43.73
N ALA A 48 -3.03 21.91 43.83
CA ALA A 48 -2.27 23.12 43.60
C ALA A 48 -2.39 24.01 44.86
N PRO A 49 -1.32 24.69 45.30
CA PRO A 49 -1.39 25.60 46.44
C PRO A 49 -2.11 26.90 46.06
N SER A 50 -3.02 27.34 46.92
CA SER A 50 -3.83 28.55 46.76
C SER A 50 -3.17 29.78 47.40
N SER A 51 -3.20 30.91 46.70
CA SER A 51 -3.17 32.27 47.28
C SER A 51 -4.10 33.20 46.47
N PRO A 52 -4.63 34.30 47.07
CA PRO A 52 -5.96 34.82 46.75
C PRO A 52 -5.95 36.14 45.99
N THR A 53 -6.90 36.36 45.05
CA THR A 53 -7.65 37.63 44.88
C THR A 53 -8.66 37.58 43.71
N SER A 54 -9.73 38.39 43.87
CA SER A 54 -10.82 38.79 42.98
C SER A 54 -11.95 37.79 42.67
N ARG A 55 -13.07 38.02 43.35
CA ARG A 55 -14.42 37.54 43.04
C ARG A 55 -15.01 38.27 41.82
N SER A 56 -15.80 37.52 41.05
CA SER A 56 -17.21 37.76 40.66
C SER A 56 -17.48 37.63 39.15
N SER A 57 -18.59 36.96 38.82
CA SER A 57 -19.26 36.85 37.50
C SER A 57 -18.95 35.64 36.59
N ALA A 58 -19.10 34.39 37.08
CA ALA A 58 -19.11 33.21 36.18
C ALA A 58 -20.07 32.06 36.58
N HIS A 59 -20.95 32.24 37.57
CA HIS A 59 -21.84 31.16 38.04
C HIS A 59 -23.28 31.24 37.54
N SER A 60 -23.64 32.23 36.71
CA SER A 60 -25.00 32.31 36.13
C SER A 60 -25.12 31.60 34.78
N GLU A 61 -24.10 31.66 33.92
CA GLU A 61 -24.20 31.15 32.53
C GLU A 61 -24.19 29.60 32.42
N THR A 62 -23.57 28.90 33.38
CA THR A 62 -23.50 27.43 33.38
C THR A 62 -24.82 26.78 33.80
N GLY A 63 -25.61 27.43 34.65
CA GLY A 63 -26.91 26.94 35.09
C GLY A 63 -27.98 27.01 33.99
N ASP A 64 -27.98 28.09 33.21
CA ASP A 64 -28.93 28.27 32.11
C ASP A 64 -28.61 27.38 30.91
N ALA A 65 -27.32 27.16 30.61
CA ALA A 65 -26.89 26.20 29.60
C ALA A 65 -27.29 24.75 29.95
N LEU A 66 -27.15 24.36 31.23
CA LEU A 66 -27.55 23.03 31.68
C LEU A 66 -29.08 22.85 31.65
N ARG A 67 -29.84 23.89 32.00
CA ARG A 67 -31.30 23.88 31.94
C ARG A 67 -31.79 23.75 30.49
N ALA A 68 -31.20 24.50 29.56
CA ALA A 68 -31.51 24.43 28.13
C ALA A 68 -31.18 23.05 27.52
N LEU A 69 -30.08 22.42 27.96
CA LEU A 69 -29.71 21.06 27.54
C LEU A 69 -30.70 20.01 28.05
N LEU A 70 -31.11 20.09 29.32
CA LEU A 70 -32.09 19.16 29.90
C LEU A 70 -33.47 19.29 29.23
N GLU A 71 -33.89 20.52 28.92
CA GLU A 71 -35.15 20.79 28.22
C GLU A 71 -35.11 20.28 26.76
N ARG A 72 -33.93 20.35 26.12
CA ARG A 72 -33.73 19.79 24.78
C ARG A 72 -33.74 18.25 24.77
N VAL A 73 -33.16 17.62 25.79
CA VAL A 73 -33.17 16.16 25.93
C VAL A 73 -34.59 15.65 26.15
N THR A 74 -35.37 16.27 27.05
CA THR A 74 -36.78 15.90 27.26
C THR A 74 -37.64 16.09 26.00
N GLN A 75 -37.37 17.14 25.22
CA GLN A 75 -38.08 17.37 23.95
C GLN A 75 -37.71 16.33 22.87
N LEU A 76 -36.49 15.81 22.87
CA LEU A 76 -36.05 14.74 21.98
C LEU A 76 -36.61 13.37 22.40
N GLU A 77 -36.66 13.10 23.70
CA GLU A 77 -37.27 11.88 24.25
C GLU A 77 -38.77 11.83 23.95
N ALA A 78 -39.50 12.95 24.06
CA ALA A 78 -40.91 13.03 23.69
C ALA A 78 -41.15 12.78 22.19
N ARG A 79 -40.25 13.25 21.31
CA ARG A 79 -40.32 13.00 19.86
C ARG A 79 -40.03 11.53 19.51
N LEU A 80 -39.08 10.91 20.22
CA LEU A 80 -38.78 9.49 20.06
C LEU A 80 -39.96 8.61 20.51
N GLN A 81 -40.60 8.94 21.63
CA GLN A 81 -41.80 8.24 22.09
C GLN A 81 -42.98 8.38 21.11
N GLN A 82 -43.16 9.54 20.49
CA GLN A 82 -44.15 9.74 19.42
C GLN A 82 -43.81 8.96 18.14
N SER A 83 -42.52 8.86 17.76
CA SER A 83 -42.12 8.04 16.61
C SER A 83 -42.33 6.54 16.85
N THR A 84 -42.08 6.06 18.07
CA THR A 84 -42.29 4.65 18.43
C THR A 84 -43.78 4.30 18.51
N GLN A 85 -44.65 5.22 18.96
CA GLN A 85 -46.11 5.02 18.94
C GLN A 85 -46.75 5.06 17.54
N CYS A 86 -46.10 5.68 16.55
CA CYS A 86 -46.57 5.67 15.16
C CYS A 86 -46.24 4.35 14.44
N ILE A 87 -45.16 3.67 14.82
CA ILE A 87 -44.76 2.37 14.25
C ILE A 87 -45.65 1.24 14.78
N VAL A 88 -46.00 1.26 16.07
CA VAL A 88 -46.87 0.22 16.67
C VAL A 88 -48.33 0.32 16.23
N ARG A 89 -48.80 1.51 15.78
CA ARG A 89 -50.18 1.69 15.30
C ARG A 89 -50.42 1.25 13.85
N GLN A 90 -49.38 0.94 13.07
CA GLN A 90 -49.53 0.44 11.70
C GLN A 90 -49.54 -1.09 11.59
N GLU A 91 -49.25 -1.82 12.67
CA GLU A 91 -49.27 -3.30 12.69
C GLU A 91 -50.59 -3.90 13.22
N ASP A 92 -51.49 -3.09 13.79
CA ASP A 92 -52.75 -3.56 14.42
C ASP A 92 -54.03 -3.39 13.56
N ASP A 93 -53.95 -2.86 12.34
CA ASP A 93 -55.13 -2.56 11.48
C ASP A 93 -55.22 -3.38 10.19
N SER A 94 -54.95 -4.69 10.29
CA SER A 94 -55.34 -5.64 9.23
C SER A 94 -55.58 -7.07 9.75
N THR A 95 -56.49 -7.24 10.71
CA THR A 95 -57.09 -8.56 10.99
C THR A 95 -58.53 -8.47 11.50
N SER A 96 -59.49 -8.62 10.57
CA SER A 96 -60.88 -9.15 10.69
C SER A 96 -61.71 -8.48 9.58
N VAL A 97 -62.30 -9.21 8.62
CA VAL A 97 -63.57 -9.94 8.78
C VAL A 97 -63.59 -11.19 7.88
N SER A 98 -64.20 -12.23 8.44
CA SER A 98 -64.40 -13.58 7.96
C SER A 98 -65.43 -13.72 6.81
N GLY A 99 -65.16 -14.67 5.90
CA GLY A 99 -66.13 -15.67 5.43
C GLY A 99 -67.05 -15.35 4.25
N ALA A 100 -66.87 -16.02 3.11
CA ALA A 100 -67.70 -17.17 2.70
C ALA A 100 -67.52 -17.57 1.21
N LEU A 101 -67.42 -18.89 0.97
CA LEU A 101 -67.75 -19.68 -0.24
C LEU A 101 -66.85 -19.48 -1.48
N GLY A 102 -66.30 -20.50 -2.16
CA GLY A 102 -66.43 -21.95 -2.12
C GLY A 102 -65.90 -22.54 -3.45
N ALA A 103 -65.48 -23.81 -3.42
CA ALA A 103 -65.23 -24.70 -4.58
C ALA A 103 -63.99 -24.41 -5.47
N GLN A 104 -63.32 -25.36 -6.11
CA GLN A 104 -63.17 -26.82 -6.04
C GLN A 104 -61.90 -27.14 -6.85
N LEU A 105 -61.34 -28.32 -6.57
CA LEU A 105 -60.31 -29.07 -7.29
C LEU A 105 -60.19 -28.78 -8.81
N ALA A 106 -58.95 -28.69 -9.31
CA ALA A 106 -58.36 -29.64 -10.27
C ALA A 106 -56.96 -29.16 -10.74
N THR A 107 -55.94 -29.97 -10.48
CA THR A 107 -54.79 -30.18 -11.39
C THR A 107 -55.22 -31.14 -12.52
N PRO A 108 -54.49 -31.36 -13.64
CA PRO A 108 -53.14 -30.89 -13.99
C PRO A 108 -52.96 -30.43 -15.48
N GLU A 109 -51.71 -30.11 -15.81
CA GLU A 109 -50.99 -30.38 -17.07
C GLU A 109 -50.76 -29.29 -18.15
N THR A 110 -49.45 -28.99 -18.25
CA THR A 110 -48.59 -28.69 -19.42
C THR A 110 -48.79 -27.46 -20.31
N GLY A 111 -47.76 -26.61 -20.30
CA GLY A 111 -47.42 -25.69 -21.39
C GLY A 111 -46.40 -24.62 -20.98
N GLN A 112 -45.17 -24.68 -21.52
CA GLN A 112 -44.30 -23.49 -21.72
C GLN A 112 -45.10 -22.40 -22.47
N PRO A 113 -44.78 -21.08 -22.42
CA PRO A 113 -43.43 -20.51 -22.56
C PRO A 113 -43.13 -19.14 -21.86
N ASP A 114 -41.87 -18.72 -22.00
CA ASP A 114 -41.33 -17.35 -22.13
C ASP A 114 -41.70 -16.19 -21.18
N GLY A 115 -40.64 -15.66 -20.56
CA GLY A 115 -40.33 -14.22 -20.52
C GLY A 115 -40.99 -13.37 -19.43
N LEU A 116 -40.17 -12.73 -18.59
CA LEU A 116 -40.20 -11.27 -18.36
C LEU A 116 -39.17 -10.87 -17.29
N GLU A 117 -38.35 -9.87 -17.66
CA GLU A 117 -37.40 -9.15 -16.82
C GLU A 117 -38.11 -8.48 -15.63
N SER A 118 -37.59 -8.66 -14.41
CA SER A 118 -38.04 -7.92 -13.23
C SER A 118 -37.14 -6.72 -12.99
N GLY A 119 -37.76 -5.54 -12.98
CA GLY A 119 -37.14 -4.24 -12.87
C GLY A 119 -36.62 -3.92 -11.47
N SER A 120 -35.51 -3.20 -11.43
CA SER A 120 -34.90 -2.63 -10.23
C SER A 120 -35.66 -1.39 -9.78
N GLU A 121 -36.09 -1.35 -8.53
CA GLU A 121 -36.71 -0.16 -7.92
C GLU A 121 -35.69 1.00 -7.75
N PRO A 122 -36.13 2.27 -7.86
CA PRO A 122 -35.26 3.43 -7.72
C PRO A 122 -35.10 3.86 -6.25
N GLY A 123 -33.87 3.77 -5.73
CA GLY A 123 -33.49 4.32 -4.43
C GLY A 123 -33.45 5.86 -4.37
N PRO A 124 -33.37 6.46 -3.16
CA PRO A 124 -33.63 7.88 -2.94
C PRO A 124 -32.55 8.78 -3.57
N ALA A 125 -33.00 9.80 -4.28
CA ALA A 125 -32.16 10.85 -4.85
C ALA A 125 -31.49 11.68 -3.74
N GLY A 126 -30.16 11.55 -3.60
CA GLY A 126 -29.42 12.34 -2.61
C GLY A 126 -27.90 12.12 -2.50
N SER A 127 -27.32 11.07 -3.09
CA SER A 127 -25.85 10.95 -3.16
C SER A 127 -25.35 11.30 -4.57
N ILE A 128 -24.49 12.32 -4.66
CA ILE A 128 -23.51 12.34 -5.74
C ILE A 128 -22.68 11.08 -5.53
N ALA A 129 -22.73 10.16 -6.49
CA ALA A 129 -22.12 8.84 -6.39
C ALA A 129 -20.69 8.96 -5.83
N ALA A 130 -20.45 8.33 -4.69
CA ALA A 130 -19.12 8.21 -4.09
C ALA A 130 -18.10 7.56 -5.08
N ASP A 131 -18.59 6.90 -6.13
CA ASP A 131 -17.83 6.11 -7.08
C ASP A 131 -17.05 6.89 -8.14
N ASP A 132 -17.42 8.13 -8.48
CA ASP A 132 -16.64 8.95 -9.44
C ASP A 132 -15.47 9.68 -8.76
N LEU A 133 -15.51 9.85 -7.43
CA LEU A 133 -14.51 10.62 -6.69
C LEU A 133 -13.12 9.98 -6.68
N ASP A 134 -13.06 8.66 -6.83
CA ASP A 134 -11.84 7.87 -6.59
C ASP A 134 -11.38 7.05 -7.81
N ALA A 135 -11.98 7.27 -8.98
CA ALA A 135 -11.64 6.55 -10.21
C ALA A 135 -10.14 6.54 -10.53
N ALA A 136 -9.45 7.68 -10.35
CA ALA A 136 -8.00 7.77 -10.58
C ALA A 136 -7.21 6.80 -9.68
N THR A 137 -7.64 6.60 -8.43
CA THR A 137 -7.00 5.70 -7.47
C THR A 137 -7.27 4.25 -7.84
N VAL A 138 -8.52 3.89 -8.12
CA VAL A 138 -8.87 2.51 -8.49
C VAL A 138 -8.13 2.09 -9.76
N LEU A 139 -8.08 2.96 -10.77
CA LEU A 139 -7.35 2.70 -12.02
C LEU A 139 -5.84 2.52 -11.78
N GLU A 140 -5.24 3.31 -10.89
CA GLU A 140 -3.84 3.12 -10.52
C GLU A 140 -3.63 1.83 -9.74
N PHE A 141 -4.51 1.46 -8.81
CA PHE A 141 -4.46 0.14 -8.13
C PHE A 141 -4.44 -1.02 -9.13
N LEU A 142 -5.30 -0.97 -10.15
CA LEU A 142 -5.34 -1.97 -11.21
C LEU A 142 -4.01 -2.05 -11.96
N ALA A 143 -3.39 -0.92 -12.30
CA ALA A 143 -2.07 -0.89 -12.92
C ALA A 143 -0.99 -1.55 -12.06
N TRP A 144 -1.12 -1.47 -10.73
CA TRP A 144 -0.22 -2.12 -9.78
C TRP A 144 -0.56 -3.60 -9.52
N GLY A 145 -1.65 -4.13 -10.09
CA GLY A 145 -2.15 -5.48 -9.83
C GLY A 145 -2.87 -5.64 -8.51
N ARG A 146 -3.40 -4.54 -7.97
CA ARG A 146 -4.11 -4.49 -6.69
C ARG A 146 -5.59 -4.21 -6.94
N LYS A 147 -6.43 -4.69 -6.03
CA LYS A 147 -7.83 -4.24 -5.93
C LYS A 147 -7.95 -3.22 -4.81
N LYS A 148 -8.78 -2.21 -5.03
CA LYS A 148 -9.28 -1.34 -3.96
C LYS A 148 -10.62 -1.91 -3.49
N ASP A 149 -10.62 -3.12 -2.93
CA ASP A 149 -11.82 -3.69 -2.32
C ASP A 149 -11.83 -3.25 -0.85
N SER A 150 -12.56 -2.18 -0.57
CA SER A 150 -12.69 -1.59 0.77
C SER A 150 -13.84 -2.18 1.59
N ASP A 151 -14.65 -3.05 1.00
CA ASP A 151 -15.88 -3.54 1.61
C ASP A 151 -15.80 -5.01 1.99
N PHE A 152 -15.29 -5.26 3.20
CA PHE A 152 -15.23 -6.59 3.80
C PHE A 152 -16.60 -7.28 3.86
N ILE A 153 -17.69 -6.51 4.04
CA ILE A 153 -19.04 -7.05 4.19
C ILE A 153 -19.49 -7.75 2.89
N ASN A 154 -19.04 -7.25 1.74
CA ASN A 154 -19.42 -7.76 0.43
C ASN A 154 -18.31 -8.62 -0.21
N ALA A 155 -17.36 -9.13 0.58
CA ALA A 155 -16.26 -9.94 0.06
C ALA A 155 -16.75 -11.35 -0.33
N PRO A 156 -16.60 -11.77 -1.60
CA PRO A 156 -17.17 -13.04 -2.11
C PRO A 156 -16.53 -14.30 -1.49
N GLU A 157 -15.40 -14.14 -0.80
CA GLU A 157 -14.71 -15.24 -0.11
C GLU A 157 -15.50 -15.78 1.08
N HIS A 158 -16.43 -14.99 1.65
CA HIS A 158 -17.25 -15.39 2.79
C HIS A 158 -18.58 -16.06 2.41
N ASP A 159 -19.00 -16.00 1.14
CA ASP A 159 -20.22 -16.65 0.67
C ASP A 159 -20.08 -18.19 0.59
N HIS A 160 -18.84 -18.70 0.60
CA HIS A 160 -18.54 -20.13 0.40
C HIS A 160 -18.03 -20.86 1.65
N GLY A 161 -18.10 -20.25 2.84
CA GLY A 161 -17.63 -20.86 4.09
C GLY A 161 -16.09 -21.02 4.15
N PRO A 162 -15.53 -21.96 4.95
CA PRO A 162 -14.08 -22.13 5.13
C PRO A 162 -13.37 -22.80 3.93
N GLY A 163 -14.04 -22.92 2.78
CA GLY A 163 -13.46 -23.48 1.57
C GLY A 163 -12.27 -22.65 1.09
N LEU A 164 -11.27 -23.31 0.48
CA LEU A 164 -10.17 -22.57 -0.13
C LEU A 164 -10.73 -21.59 -1.16
N PRO A 165 -10.39 -20.29 -1.08
CA PRO A 165 -10.68 -19.36 -2.15
C PRO A 165 -10.10 -19.92 -3.46
N THR A 166 -10.92 -20.00 -4.51
CA THR A 166 -10.47 -20.38 -5.86
C THR A 166 -9.62 -19.24 -6.44
N THR A 167 -8.46 -19.01 -5.83
CA THR A 167 -7.46 -18.08 -6.33
C THR A 167 -6.51 -18.88 -7.20
N GLY A 168 -6.32 -18.46 -8.45
CA GLY A 168 -5.43 -19.13 -9.42
C GLY A 168 -3.93 -19.06 -9.08
N PHE A 169 -3.59 -18.94 -7.80
CA PHE A 169 -2.24 -19.07 -7.29
C PHE A 169 -2.10 -20.44 -6.66
N SER A 170 -1.45 -21.35 -7.38
CA SER A 170 -0.86 -22.54 -6.78
C SER A 170 0.26 -22.09 -5.83
N SER A 171 -0.10 -21.73 -4.60
CA SER A 171 0.85 -21.64 -3.51
C SER A 171 1.07 -23.07 -3.03
N GLU A 172 2.20 -23.66 -3.40
CA GLU A 172 2.67 -24.90 -2.79
C GLU A 172 2.84 -24.63 -1.27
N SER A 173 1.84 -25.07 -0.52
CA SER A 173 1.81 -25.04 0.93
C SER A 173 2.86 -26.00 1.47
N ASN A 174 4.04 -25.48 1.83
CA ASN A 174 5.08 -26.27 2.46
C ASN A 174 4.96 -26.22 3.98
N SER A 175 4.19 -27.15 4.53
CA SER A 175 4.28 -27.53 5.94
C SER A 175 4.60 -29.02 6.06
N LEU A 176 5.88 -29.38 5.95
CA LEU A 176 6.49 -30.64 6.40
C LEU A 176 8.01 -30.47 6.69
N THR A 177 8.39 -30.47 7.98
CA THR A 177 9.67 -30.90 8.60
C THR A 177 11.04 -30.37 8.08
N GLU A 178 12.13 -30.72 8.78
CA GLU A 178 13.54 -30.40 8.44
C GLU A 178 13.91 -30.73 6.98
N ASN A 179 13.25 -31.73 6.39
CA ASN A 179 13.41 -32.09 4.98
C ASN A 179 13.04 -30.92 4.04
N SER A 180 12.01 -30.14 4.38
CA SER A 180 11.65 -28.92 3.63
C SER A 180 12.70 -27.82 3.81
N ARG A 181 13.29 -27.66 5.01
CA ARG A 181 14.37 -26.69 5.23
C ARG A 181 15.61 -27.03 4.41
N SER A 182 16.04 -28.30 4.41
CA SER A 182 17.20 -28.75 3.64
C SER A 182 16.97 -28.53 2.14
N ALA A 183 15.80 -28.92 1.61
CA ALA A 183 15.46 -28.72 0.21
C ALA A 183 15.42 -27.24 -0.18
N GLN A 184 14.90 -26.37 0.69
CA GLN A 184 14.92 -24.92 0.46
C GLN A 184 16.35 -24.36 0.44
N LEU A 185 17.24 -24.84 1.32
CA LEU A 185 18.65 -24.45 1.30
C LEU A 185 19.36 -24.95 0.04
N ASP A 186 19.04 -26.15 -0.46
CA ASP A 186 19.58 -26.67 -1.74
C ASP A 186 19.21 -25.76 -2.91
N VAL A 187 17.94 -25.30 -2.93
CA VAL A 187 17.47 -24.35 -3.94
C VAL A 187 18.17 -22.99 -3.81
N LEU A 188 18.36 -22.48 -2.59
CA LEU A 188 19.07 -21.22 -2.37
C LEU A 188 20.53 -21.30 -2.82
N GLU A 189 21.20 -22.42 -2.55
CA GLU A 189 22.57 -22.67 -3.01
C GLU A 189 22.65 -22.69 -4.55
N ALA A 190 21.74 -23.43 -5.20
CA ALA A 190 21.68 -23.53 -6.65
C ALA A 190 21.30 -22.20 -7.35
N LEU A 191 20.65 -21.28 -6.63
CA LEU A 191 20.28 -19.96 -7.15
C LEU A 191 21.40 -18.92 -7.03
N LEU A 192 22.44 -19.14 -6.23
CA LEU A 192 23.57 -18.22 -6.17
C LEU A 192 24.38 -18.29 -7.47
N PRO A 193 24.61 -17.15 -8.15
CA PRO A 193 25.61 -17.09 -9.22
C PRO A 193 27.01 -17.43 -8.70
N ASP A 194 27.94 -17.67 -9.61
CA ASP A 194 29.34 -17.70 -9.23
C ASP A 194 29.78 -16.37 -8.62
N LYS A 195 30.87 -16.43 -7.86
CA LYS A 195 31.42 -15.30 -7.12
C LYS A 195 31.58 -14.05 -8.00
N SER A 196 32.04 -14.18 -9.24
CA SER A 196 32.31 -13.02 -10.10
C SER A 196 31.02 -12.26 -10.45
N HIS A 197 29.95 -12.97 -10.81
CA HIS A 197 28.65 -12.36 -11.07
C HIS A 197 28.03 -11.76 -9.81
N VAL A 198 28.20 -12.38 -8.64
CA VAL A 198 27.68 -11.82 -7.38
C VAL A 198 28.31 -10.46 -7.09
N PHE A 199 29.64 -10.33 -7.18
CA PHE A 199 30.32 -9.05 -7.00
C PHE A 199 29.90 -8.03 -8.07
N GLN A 200 29.87 -8.42 -9.34
CA GLN A 200 29.47 -7.54 -10.45
C GLN A 200 28.05 -6.96 -10.25
N LEU A 201 27.09 -7.80 -9.86
CA LEU A 201 25.71 -7.38 -9.59
C LEU A 201 25.63 -6.46 -8.37
N CYS A 202 26.37 -6.75 -7.30
CA CYS A 202 26.40 -5.92 -6.09
C CYS A 202 27.04 -4.55 -6.35
N ASP A 203 28.12 -4.51 -7.15
CA ASP A 203 28.80 -3.28 -7.53
C ASP A 203 27.90 -2.38 -8.40
N PHE A 204 27.16 -2.97 -9.34
CA PHE A 204 26.13 -2.26 -10.09
C PHE A 204 25.05 -1.69 -9.17
N HIS A 205 24.56 -2.47 -8.20
CA HIS A 205 23.54 -1.99 -7.26
C HIS A 205 24.05 -0.80 -6.45
N ASN A 206 25.23 -0.92 -5.86
CA ASN A 206 25.83 0.08 -5.00
C ASN A 206 26.10 1.39 -5.77
N SER A 207 26.57 1.31 -7.01
CA SER A 207 26.93 2.47 -7.83
C SER A 207 25.73 3.11 -8.55
N SER A 208 24.73 2.32 -8.94
CA SER A 208 23.68 2.77 -9.86
C SER A 208 22.28 2.79 -9.28
N ILE A 209 22.03 2.11 -8.16
CA ILE A 209 20.67 1.97 -7.60
C ILE A 209 20.60 2.44 -6.14
N LEU A 210 21.63 2.19 -5.33
CA LEU A 210 21.58 2.43 -3.87
C LEU A 210 21.31 3.89 -3.50
N TRP A 211 21.81 4.86 -4.29
CA TRP A 211 21.51 6.28 -4.10
C TRP A 211 19.99 6.60 -4.11
N TYR A 212 19.18 5.77 -4.77
CA TYR A 212 17.73 5.98 -4.90
C TYR A 212 16.94 5.54 -3.67
N HIS A 213 17.33 4.44 -3.03
CA HIS A 213 16.58 3.84 -1.90
C HIS A 213 17.35 3.84 -0.57
N GLY A 214 18.67 4.01 -0.58
CA GLY A 214 19.53 4.19 0.59
C GLY A 214 19.41 3.13 1.69
N SER A 215 18.87 1.95 1.38
CA SER A 215 18.34 1.06 2.42
C SER A 215 19.40 0.30 3.22
N TYR A 216 20.67 0.40 2.87
CA TYR A 216 21.78 -0.20 3.60
C TYR A 216 23.06 0.60 3.38
N SER A 217 24.13 0.26 4.11
CA SER A 217 25.47 0.82 3.86
C SER A 217 26.25 -0.08 2.90
N ALA A 218 26.70 0.47 1.77
CA ALA A 218 27.49 -0.27 0.78
C ALA A 218 28.76 -0.83 1.41
N LYS A 219 29.43 -0.04 2.26
CA LYS A 219 30.69 -0.45 2.91
C LYS A 219 30.50 -1.63 3.87
N ILE A 220 29.44 -1.60 4.68
CA ILE A 220 29.12 -2.71 5.59
C ILE A 220 28.77 -3.95 4.77
N PHE A 221 27.90 -3.79 3.77
CA PHE A 221 27.47 -4.91 2.93
C PHE A 221 28.62 -5.56 2.17
N SER A 222 29.50 -4.78 1.52
CA SER A 222 30.64 -5.31 0.77
C SER A 222 31.63 -6.06 1.67
N ARG A 223 31.89 -5.55 2.89
CA ARG A 223 32.72 -6.27 3.86
C ARG A 223 32.07 -7.59 4.29
N ASP A 224 30.77 -7.58 4.59
CA ASP A 224 30.06 -8.81 4.97
C ASP A 224 30.02 -9.82 3.80
N LEU A 225 29.95 -9.33 2.55
CA LEU A 225 30.03 -10.15 1.33
C LEU A 225 31.42 -10.77 1.14
N GLU A 226 32.49 -10.02 1.42
CA GLU A 226 33.85 -10.56 1.43
C GLU A 226 33.98 -11.71 2.42
N VAL A 227 33.53 -11.52 3.67
CA VAL A 227 33.52 -12.56 4.73
C VAL A 227 32.76 -13.81 4.27
N PHE A 228 31.59 -13.65 3.65
CA PHE A 228 30.81 -14.79 3.14
C PHE A 228 31.61 -15.64 2.15
N PHE A 229 32.37 -15.03 1.25
CA PHE A 229 33.16 -15.79 0.28
C PHE A 229 34.52 -16.25 0.79
N THR A 230 35.17 -15.51 1.69
CA THR A 230 36.53 -15.83 2.17
C THR A 230 36.51 -16.76 3.38
N GLU A 231 35.64 -16.52 4.35
CA GLU A 231 35.57 -17.27 5.60
C GLU A 231 34.54 -18.39 5.53
N TYR A 232 33.38 -18.15 4.93
CA TYR A 232 32.30 -19.16 4.83
C TYR A 232 32.34 -19.94 3.51
N GLY A 233 33.27 -19.61 2.61
CA GLY A 233 33.46 -20.31 1.33
C GLY A 233 32.27 -20.20 0.37
N GLY A 234 31.40 -19.21 0.54
CA GLY A 234 30.15 -19.08 -0.21
C GLY A 234 29.08 -20.11 0.16
N ASN A 235 29.24 -20.83 1.28
CA ASN A 235 28.35 -21.90 1.69
C ASN A 235 27.10 -21.35 2.40
N VAL A 236 25.92 -21.51 1.78
CA VAL A 236 24.63 -21.08 2.36
C VAL A 236 24.22 -21.87 3.61
N ARG A 237 24.86 -23.01 3.85
CA ARG A 237 24.62 -23.89 5.00
C ARG A 237 25.62 -23.68 6.14
N TYR A 238 26.51 -22.70 6.01
CA TYR A 238 27.45 -22.40 7.08
C TYR A 238 26.68 -22.06 8.36
N GLU A 239 27.00 -22.74 9.47
CA GLU A 239 26.19 -22.73 10.70
C GLU A 239 25.98 -21.32 11.27
N GLN A 240 26.96 -20.44 11.13
CA GLN A 240 26.89 -19.06 11.63
C GLN A 240 26.34 -18.06 10.60
N LEU A 241 25.96 -18.51 9.41
CA LEU A 241 25.40 -17.62 8.39
C LEU A 241 24.03 -17.11 8.82
N ASN A 242 23.90 -15.78 8.89
CA ASN A 242 22.60 -15.16 9.11
C ASN A 242 21.76 -15.20 7.82
N LEU A 243 20.72 -16.04 7.80
CA LEU A 243 19.83 -16.14 6.63
C LEU A 243 19.08 -14.82 6.32
N GLN A 244 18.90 -13.90 7.27
CA GLN A 244 18.36 -12.56 6.97
C GLN A 244 19.36 -11.69 6.20
N TRP A 245 20.67 -11.88 6.41
CA TRP A 245 21.69 -11.26 5.57
C TRP A 245 21.72 -11.88 4.17
N LEU A 246 21.56 -13.21 4.07
CA LEU A 246 21.40 -13.87 2.76
C LEU A 246 20.14 -13.37 2.02
N ALA A 247 19.07 -13.06 2.75
CA ALA A 247 17.90 -12.38 2.19
C ALA A 247 18.26 -10.99 1.62
N LEU A 248 19.07 -10.20 2.34
CA LEU A 248 19.57 -8.93 1.83
C LEU A 248 20.38 -9.12 0.55
N LEU A 249 21.29 -10.10 0.51
CA LEU A 249 22.04 -10.43 -0.71
C LEU A 249 21.11 -10.74 -1.88
N PHE A 250 20.14 -11.66 -1.72
CA PHE A 250 19.18 -11.95 -2.80
C PHE A 250 18.32 -10.74 -3.17
N SER A 251 17.99 -9.85 -2.24
CA SER A 251 17.24 -8.62 -2.55
C SER A 251 18.06 -7.65 -3.42
N VAL A 252 19.37 -7.57 -3.18
CA VAL A 252 20.33 -6.79 -4.00
C VAL A 252 20.45 -7.42 -5.38
N LEU A 253 20.69 -8.74 -5.48
CA LEU A 253 20.76 -9.44 -6.76
C LEU A 253 19.47 -9.27 -7.59
N THR A 254 18.31 -9.39 -6.92
CA THR A 254 17.00 -9.16 -7.54
C THR A 254 16.88 -7.73 -8.06
N GLY A 255 17.26 -6.73 -7.25
CA GLY A 255 17.24 -5.33 -7.63
C GLY A 255 18.13 -5.04 -8.83
N SER A 256 19.38 -5.49 -8.80
CA SER A 256 20.34 -5.35 -9.91
C SER A 256 19.81 -5.95 -11.21
N MET A 257 19.37 -7.20 -11.17
CA MET A 257 18.91 -7.89 -12.38
C MET A 257 17.62 -7.28 -12.93
N THR A 258 16.70 -6.89 -12.06
CA THR A 258 15.42 -6.29 -12.47
C THR A 258 15.60 -4.89 -13.06
N CYS A 259 16.54 -4.11 -12.54
CA CYS A 259 16.82 -2.75 -12.99
C CYS A 259 17.87 -2.67 -14.10
N ALA A 260 18.64 -3.71 -14.38
CA ALA A 260 19.61 -3.72 -15.46
C ALA A 260 18.93 -3.52 -16.82
N SER A 261 19.52 -2.66 -17.66
CA SER A 261 19.09 -2.50 -19.04
C SER A 261 19.40 -3.76 -19.88
N PRO A 262 18.79 -3.91 -21.06
CA PRO A 262 19.16 -4.97 -22.01
C PRO A 262 20.65 -5.03 -22.34
N SER A 263 21.28 -3.87 -22.53
CA SER A 263 22.73 -3.81 -22.81
C SER A 263 23.54 -4.28 -21.59
N THR A 264 23.12 -3.86 -20.40
CA THR A 264 23.80 -4.13 -19.13
C THR A 264 23.78 -5.62 -18.78
N TYR A 265 22.63 -6.27 -18.70
CA TYR A 265 22.60 -7.70 -18.33
C TYR A 265 23.21 -8.59 -19.42
N SER A 266 23.12 -8.19 -20.70
CA SER A 266 23.78 -8.90 -21.80
C SER A 266 25.29 -8.81 -21.68
N SER A 267 25.82 -7.67 -21.23
CA SER A 267 27.26 -7.50 -20.97
C SER A 267 27.78 -8.37 -19.83
N TRP A 268 26.89 -8.78 -18.92
CA TRP A 268 27.16 -9.74 -17.85
C TRP A 268 26.94 -11.19 -18.29
N GLY A 269 26.58 -11.45 -19.56
CA GLY A 269 26.38 -12.79 -20.08
C GLY A 269 25.02 -13.42 -19.78
N PHE A 270 24.06 -12.68 -19.22
CA PHE A 270 22.69 -13.18 -19.01
C PHE A 270 21.82 -12.95 -20.24
N SER A 271 21.00 -13.94 -20.59
CA SER A 271 19.94 -13.78 -21.58
C SER A 271 18.71 -13.06 -21.00
N ALA A 272 17.83 -12.54 -21.86
CA ALA A 272 16.55 -11.96 -21.43
C ALA A 272 15.65 -12.97 -20.68
N ALA A 273 15.71 -14.25 -21.07
CA ALA A 273 14.97 -15.32 -20.40
C ALA A 273 15.50 -15.59 -18.98
N GLU A 274 16.82 -15.59 -18.81
CA GLU A 274 17.46 -15.69 -17.49
C GLU A 274 17.18 -14.46 -16.64
N GLN A 275 17.27 -13.26 -17.20
CA GLN A 275 16.94 -12.02 -16.49
C GLN A 275 15.54 -12.10 -15.87
N SER A 276 14.54 -12.50 -16.64
CA SER A 276 13.16 -12.64 -16.16
C SER A 276 13.03 -13.75 -15.11
N THR A 277 13.68 -14.88 -15.33
CA THR A 277 13.57 -16.06 -14.47
C THR A 277 14.29 -15.84 -13.13
N LEU A 278 15.54 -15.39 -13.16
CA LEU A 278 16.37 -15.13 -11.98
C LEU A 278 15.80 -13.99 -11.14
N SER A 279 15.32 -12.90 -11.76
CA SER A 279 14.66 -11.82 -11.01
C SER A 279 13.47 -12.35 -10.20
N SER A 280 12.62 -13.19 -10.79
CA SER A 280 11.50 -13.79 -10.06
C SER A 280 11.96 -14.79 -8.99
N ARG A 281 12.95 -15.63 -9.29
CA ARG A 281 13.44 -16.65 -8.34
C ARG A 281 14.20 -16.04 -7.17
N TRP A 282 15.01 -15.00 -7.38
CA TRP A 282 15.71 -14.30 -6.32
C TRP A 282 14.77 -13.45 -5.45
N TYR A 283 13.68 -12.93 -6.01
CA TYR A 283 12.60 -12.36 -5.21
C TYR A 283 12.04 -13.41 -4.23
N THR A 284 11.71 -14.60 -4.73
CA THR A 284 11.24 -15.70 -3.89
C THR A 284 12.30 -16.13 -2.88
N ALA A 285 13.58 -16.25 -3.29
CA ALA A 285 14.69 -16.59 -2.42
C ALA A 285 14.83 -15.60 -1.25
N THR A 286 14.66 -14.30 -1.50
CA THR A 286 14.65 -13.27 -0.45
C THR A 286 13.59 -13.59 0.62
N VAL A 287 12.35 -13.88 0.19
CA VAL A 287 11.24 -14.20 1.10
C VAL A 287 11.46 -15.54 1.82
N THR A 288 12.00 -16.56 1.12
CA THR A 288 12.35 -17.85 1.71
C THR A 288 13.39 -17.68 2.82
N CYS A 289 14.47 -16.93 2.57
CA CYS A 289 15.50 -16.62 3.56
C CYS A 289 14.93 -15.92 4.79
N LEU A 290 14.03 -14.94 4.62
CA LEU A 290 13.36 -14.26 5.73
C LEU A 290 12.54 -15.23 6.59
N ASN A 291 11.74 -16.08 5.94
CA ASN A 291 10.87 -17.05 6.64
C ASN A 291 11.69 -18.15 7.33
N LEU A 292 12.71 -18.70 6.67
CA LEU A 292 13.64 -19.68 7.26
C LEU A 292 14.40 -19.12 8.47
N ALA A 293 14.58 -17.80 8.55
CA ALA A 293 15.20 -17.10 9.67
C ALA A 293 14.20 -16.63 10.73
N CYS A 294 12.91 -16.99 10.60
CA CYS A 294 11.82 -16.55 11.47
C CYS A 294 11.86 -15.04 11.74
N TYR A 295 11.99 -14.20 10.69
CA TYR A 295 12.24 -12.75 10.84
C TYR A 295 11.16 -12.00 11.64
N THR A 296 9.95 -12.55 11.77
CA THR A 296 8.88 -12.01 12.60
C THR A 296 9.15 -12.16 14.10
N GLU A 297 9.98 -13.14 14.47
CA GLU A 297 10.36 -13.48 15.85
C GLU A 297 11.79 -13.03 16.17
N THR A 298 12.73 -13.26 15.25
CA THR A 298 14.15 -12.91 15.41
C THR A 298 14.44 -11.61 14.67
N HIS A 299 14.48 -10.50 15.39
CA HIS A 299 14.65 -9.17 14.77
C HIS A 299 16.11 -8.84 14.52
N THR A 300 16.46 -8.56 13.27
CA THR A 300 17.77 -8.02 12.88
C THR A 300 17.60 -6.89 11.88
N ILE A 301 18.59 -6.01 11.77
CA ILE A 301 18.55 -4.94 10.77
C ILE A 301 18.50 -5.51 9.34
N TYR A 302 19.06 -6.70 9.10
CA TYR A 302 19.12 -7.28 7.76
C TYR A 302 17.74 -7.60 7.18
N SER A 303 16.77 -8.06 7.98
CA SER A 303 15.40 -8.26 7.45
C SER A 303 14.76 -6.93 7.04
N VAL A 304 14.99 -5.86 7.81
CA VAL A 304 14.52 -4.52 7.48
C VAL A 304 15.15 -4.02 6.17
N GLN A 305 16.48 -4.17 6.03
CA GLN A 305 17.23 -3.76 4.85
C GLN A 305 16.84 -4.57 3.62
N ALA A 306 16.67 -5.88 3.75
CA ALA A 306 16.27 -6.78 2.68
C ALA A 306 14.88 -6.38 2.13
N ILE A 307 13.89 -6.21 3.02
CA ILE A 307 12.54 -5.84 2.63
C ILE A 307 12.49 -4.44 2.01
N ALA A 308 13.15 -3.45 2.61
CA ALA A 308 13.18 -2.08 2.09
C ALA A 308 13.83 -1.99 0.69
N THR A 309 14.89 -2.78 0.47
CA THR A 309 15.60 -2.91 -0.83
C THR A 309 14.72 -3.62 -1.86
N LEU A 310 14.02 -4.69 -1.48
CA LEU A 310 13.19 -5.51 -2.36
C LEU A 310 12.08 -4.70 -3.07
N THR A 311 11.65 -3.57 -2.51
CA THR A 311 10.66 -2.67 -3.15
C THR A 311 11.08 -2.23 -4.55
N ILE A 312 12.39 -2.09 -4.83
CA ILE A 312 12.87 -1.62 -6.15
C ILE A 312 12.49 -2.57 -7.29
N SER A 313 12.40 -3.87 -7.02
CA SER A 313 12.05 -4.91 -7.98
C SER A 313 10.62 -5.41 -7.81
N ALA A 314 10.07 -5.40 -6.58
CA ALA A 314 8.76 -5.99 -6.26
C ALA A 314 7.64 -5.51 -7.18
N HIS A 315 7.57 -4.21 -7.46
CA HIS A 315 6.51 -3.65 -8.30
C HIS A 315 6.66 -4.06 -9.78
N ILE A 316 7.89 -4.10 -10.30
CA ILE A 316 8.20 -4.55 -11.66
C ILE A 316 7.83 -6.02 -11.83
N LEU A 317 8.12 -6.84 -10.83
CA LEU A 317 7.83 -8.28 -10.82
C LEU A 317 6.36 -8.61 -10.50
N GLY A 318 5.55 -7.61 -10.13
CA GLY A 318 4.12 -7.77 -9.88
C GLY A 318 3.75 -8.22 -8.46
N HIS A 319 4.68 -8.10 -7.52
CA HIS A 319 4.51 -8.45 -6.09
C HIS A 319 4.09 -7.25 -5.21
N SER A 320 3.44 -6.23 -5.79
CA SER A 320 3.03 -5.02 -5.07
C SER A 320 2.18 -5.28 -3.81
N ASN A 321 1.30 -6.29 -3.85
CA ASN A 321 0.46 -6.65 -2.70
C ASN A 321 1.30 -7.24 -1.56
N SER A 322 2.07 -8.29 -1.83
CA SER A 322 2.91 -8.93 -0.80
C SER A 322 3.97 -7.96 -0.27
N GLN A 323 4.55 -7.13 -1.13
CA GLN A 323 5.52 -6.11 -0.71
C GLN A 323 4.92 -5.11 0.30
N SER A 324 3.66 -4.72 0.14
CA SER A 324 3.01 -3.81 1.10
C SER A 324 2.92 -4.41 2.51
N ILE A 325 2.68 -5.73 2.60
CA ILE A 325 2.64 -6.45 3.87
C ILE A 325 4.04 -6.63 4.46
N LEU A 326 5.01 -7.00 3.63
CA LEU A 326 6.41 -7.09 4.05
C LEU A 326 6.90 -5.75 4.61
N LEU A 327 6.57 -4.63 3.96
CA LEU A 327 6.93 -3.29 4.44
C LEU A 327 6.30 -2.95 5.79
N ALA A 328 5.03 -3.31 6.01
CA ALA A 328 4.39 -3.15 7.32
C ALA A 328 5.10 -3.98 8.40
N ALA A 329 5.45 -5.24 8.09
CA ALA A 329 6.21 -6.11 8.99
C ALA A 329 7.61 -5.53 9.27
N ALA A 330 8.34 -5.06 8.25
CA ALA A 330 9.65 -4.42 8.40
C ALA A 330 9.56 -3.14 9.24
N GLY A 331 8.50 -2.34 9.09
CA GLY A 331 8.23 -1.18 9.94
C GLY A 331 8.08 -1.56 11.41
N ARG A 332 7.37 -2.66 11.70
CA ARG A 332 7.24 -3.19 13.07
C ARG A 332 8.55 -3.75 13.61
N VAL A 333 9.32 -4.50 12.81
CA VAL A 333 10.65 -5.01 13.20
C VAL A 333 11.60 -3.84 13.47
N ALA A 334 11.62 -2.81 12.62
CA ALA A 334 12.42 -1.61 12.81
C ALA A 334 12.06 -0.85 14.10
N GLN A 335 10.79 -0.81 14.46
CA GLN A 335 10.33 -0.23 15.72
C GLN A 335 10.80 -1.07 16.92
N SER A 336 10.73 -2.40 16.86
CA SER A 336 11.26 -3.31 17.89
C SER A 336 12.77 -3.16 18.08
N LEU A 337 13.52 -2.95 16.99
CA LEU A 337 14.96 -2.65 17.02
C LEU A 337 15.28 -1.23 17.52
N GLY A 338 14.26 -0.39 17.75
CA GLY A 338 14.44 0.98 18.23
C GLY A 338 14.91 1.98 17.17
N LEU A 339 14.86 1.67 15.88
CA LEU A 339 15.40 2.54 14.82
C LEU A 339 14.74 3.93 14.79
N HIS A 340 13.45 4.00 15.13
CA HIS A 340 12.69 5.25 15.27
C HIS A 340 13.21 6.22 16.35
N ARG A 341 14.07 5.74 17.27
CA ARG A 341 14.65 6.49 18.40
C ARG A 341 16.14 6.77 18.23
N LEU A 342 16.70 6.55 17.04
CA LEU A 342 18.10 6.90 16.79
C LEU A 342 18.29 8.42 16.94
N GLU A 343 19.19 8.83 17.83
CA GLU A 343 19.48 10.24 18.11
C GLU A 343 20.77 10.70 17.40
N ALA A 344 20.96 12.02 17.36
CA ALA A 344 22.25 12.62 17.00
C ALA A 344 23.25 12.38 18.13
N ASP A 345 24.54 12.29 17.79
CA ASP A 345 25.58 12.15 18.79
C ASP A 345 25.77 13.46 19.54
N THR A 346 25.32 13.53 20.78
CA THR A 346 25.39 14.71 21.64
C THR A 346 26.49 14.61 22.70
N SER A 347 27.18 13.47 22.80
CA SER A 347 28.12 13.20 23.91
C SER A 347 29.47 13.91 23.80
N GLY A 348 29.76 14.61 22.70
CA GLY A 348 31.06 15.30 22.50
C GLY A 348 32.27 14.36 22.39
N GLU A 349 32.05 13.04 22.49
CA GLU A 349 33.06 12.00 22.28
C GLU A 349 33.07 11.59 20.80
N THR A 350 34.25 11.49 20.21
CA THR A 350 34.40 11.04 18.82
C THR A 350 34.04 9.56 18.72
N ARG A 351 32.84 9.23 18.22
CA ARG A 351 32.48 7.83 17.91
C ARG A 351 33.45 7.21 16.90
N PRO A 352 33.79 5.91 17.05
CA PRO A 352 34.47 5.17 16.00
C PRO A 352 33.67 5.23 14.70
N ILE A 353 34.35 5.42 13.56
CA ILE A 353 33.73 5.55 12.24
C ILE A 353 32.74 4.42 11.93
N ASP A 354 33.03 3.19 12.35
CA ASP A 354 32.17 2.03 12.14
C ASP A 354 30.86 2.09 12.93
N GLN A 355 30.87 2.69 14.13
CA GLN A 355 29.65 2.88 14.91
C GLN A 355 28.78 3.98 14.31
N LEU A 356 29.40 5.08 13.85
CA LEU A 356 28.70 6.14 13.11
C LEU A 356 28.07 5.58 11.84
N ARG A 357 28.82 4.81 11.04
CA ARG A 357 28.33 4.16 9.84
C ARG A 357 27.15 3.23 10.09
N LYS A 358 27.21 2.41 11.15
CA LYS A 358 26.08 1.56 11.57
C LYS A 358 24.86 2.38 11.97
N SER A 359 25.05 3.48 12.71
CA SER A 359 23.97 4.38 13.11
C SER A 359 23.30 5.03 11.90
N GLU A 360 24.08 5.56 10.96
CA GLU A 360 23.57 6.18 9.74
C GLU A 360 22.90 5.16 8.81
N ALA A 361 23.42 3.93 8.70
CA ALA A 361 22.74 2.85 7.97
C ALA A 361 21.35 2.54 8.57
N GLY A 362 21.23 2.56 9.90
CA GLY A 362 19.96 2.41 10.62
C GLY A 362 18.98 3.57 10.36
N LYS A 363 19.47 4.81 10.36
CA LYS A 363 18.65 5.98 10.03
C LYS A 363 18.17 5.93 8.58
N ARG A 364 19.05 5.61 7.63
CA ARG A 364 18.73 5.57 6.20
C ARG A 364 17.68 4.51 5.86
N VAL A 365 17.80 3.29 6.38
CA VAL A 365 16.76 2.27 6.17
C VAL A 365 15.44 2.67 6.82
N PHE A 366 15.47 3.31 7.99
CA PHE A 366 14.26 3.74 8.68
C PHE A 366 13.54 4.87 7.95
N ILE A 367 14.25 5.90 7.46
CA ILE A 367 13.62 6.97 6.67
C ILE A 367 13.12 6.45 5.32
N GLN A 368 13.74 5.41 4.78
CA GLN A 368 13.25 4.75 3.56
C GLN A 368 11.91 4.03 3.83
N LEU A 369 11.78 3.31 4.95
CA LEU A 369 10.50 2.73 5.36
C LEU A 369 9.42 3.80 5.56
N CYS A 370 9.76 4.92 6.21
CA CYS A 370 8.85 6.06 6.35
C CYS A 370 8.40 6.58 4.98
N THR A 371 9.35 6.76 4.06
CA THR A 371 9.09 7.24 2.70
C THR A 371 8.15 6.29 1.95
N GLN A 372 8.37 4.98 2.05
CA GLN A 372 7.54 3.96 1.40
C GLN A 372 6.13 3.88 2.02
N ASP A 373 6.01 3.93 3.35
CA ASP A 373 4.73 3.94 4.08
C ASP A 373 3.93 5.22 3.75
N TRP A 374 4.55 6.39 3.83
CA TRP A 374 3.86 7.68 3.64
C TRP A 374 3.48 7.94 2.18
N PHE A 375 4.29 7.50 1.21
CA PHE A 375 3.89 7.55 -0.20
C PHE A 375 2.79 6.56 -0.57
N SER A 376 2.48 5.59 0.30
CA SER A 376 1.36 4.68 0.13
C SER A 376 0.02 5.27 0.60
N ILE A 377 0.03 6.35 1.40
CA ILE A 377 -1.19 7.01 1.94
C ILE A 377 -2.27 7.31 0.90
N PRO A 378 -1.97 7.85 -0.31
CA PRO A 378 -2.99 8.12 -1.30
C PRO A 378 -3.75 6.86 -1.76
N PHE A 379 -3.21 5.68 -1.46
CA PHE A 379 -3.76 4.39 -1.81
C PHE A 379 -4.49 3.73 -0.63
N SER A 380 -3.87 3.72 0.55
CA SER A 380 -4.37 3.06 1.76
C SER A 380 -5.27 3.95 2.63
N GLU A 381 -5.19 5.27 2.46
CA GLU A 381 -5.79 6.28 3.34
C GLU A 381 -5.38 6.18 4.82
N ILE A 382 -4.28 5.47 5.10
CA ILE A 382 -3.69 5.29 6.42
C ILE A 382 -2.18 5.12 6.31
N TYR A 383 -1.46 5.36 7.39
CA TYR A 383 -0.03 5.10 7.52
C TYR A 383 0.27 4.32 8.81
N SER A 384 1.31 3.49 8.79
CA SER A 384 1.69 2.64 9.94
C SER A 384 2.78 3.28 10.81
N ILE A 385 3.61 4.15 10.23
CA ILE A 385 4.73 4.79 10.90
C ILE A 385 4.34 6.25 11.19
N SER A 386 3.84 6.52 12.40
CA SER A 386 3.42 7.88 12.77
C SER A 386 4.63 8.81 12.97
N PRO A 387 4.66 9.98 12.30
CA PRO A 387 5.72 10.98 12.50
C PRO A 387 5.86 11.45 13.96
N ARG A 388 4.78 11.39 14.75
CA ARG A 388 4.75 11.87 16.14
C ARG A 388 5.67 11.11 17.09
N PHE A 389 6.04 9.87 16.74
CA PHE A 389 6.87 9.00 17.59
C PHE A 389 8.27 8.79 17.04
N ILE A 390 8.67 9.58 16.04
CA ILE A 390 10.01 9.51 15.44
C ILE A 390 10.89 10.59 16.06
N SER A 391 12.14 10.23 16.34
CA SER A 391 13.19 11.16 16.79
C SER A 391 13.32 12.38 15.86
N SER A 392 13.48 13.58 16.43
CA SER A 392 13.78 14.80 15.67
C SER A 392 15.13 14.74 14.93
N HIS A 393 16.01 13.82 15.33
CA HIS A 393 17.34 13.61 14.75
C HIS A 393 17.41 12.40 13.82
N ILE A 394 16.25 11.88 13.38
CA ILE A 394 16.20 10.69 12.52
C ILE A 394 16.80 10.93 11.13
N ARG A 395 16.82 12.19 10.68
CA ARG A 395 17.32 12.54 9.34
C ARG A 395 18.81 12.20 9.25
N PRO A 396 19.22 11.33 8.30
CA PRO A 396 20.62 10.99 8.08
C PRO A 396 21.50 12.21 7.81
N LEU A 397 22.77 12.10 8.21
CA LEU A 397 23.80 13.06 7.85
C LEU A 397 24.04 13.06 6.33
N ASN A 398 24.34 14.23 5.78
CA ASN A 398 24.75 14.36 4.39
C ASN A 398 26.22 13.93 4.23
N CYS A 399 26.47 12.62 4.17
CA CYS A 399 27.80 12.01 4.16
C CYS A 399 27.85 10.82 3.19
N ASN A 400 29.07 10.47 2.76
CA ASN A 400 29.31 9.24 2.01
C ASN A 400 29.69 8.09 2.96
N ASP A 401 29.47 6.85 2.53
CA ASP A 401 29.78 5.68 3.37
C ASP A 401 31.27 5.45 3.61
N ASP A 402 32.12 5.85 2.68
CA ASP A 402 33.54 5.57 2.76
C ASP A 402 34.22 6.37 3.86
N ASP A 403 33.96 7.68 3.91
CA ASP A 403 34.58 8.63 4.84
C ASP A 403 33.71 8.98 6.06
N MET A 404 32.39 8.86 5.94
CA MET A 404 31.42 9.36 6.92
C MET A 404 31.60 10.85 7.25
N GLU A 405 32.21 11.62 6.35
CA GLU A 405 32.43 13.06 6.52
C GLU A 405 31.14 13.84 6.23
N VAL A 406 30.81 14.79 7.09
CA VAL A 406 29.60 15.60 6.93
C VAL A 406 29.88 16.71 5.92
N HIS A 407 29.16 16.69 4.81
CA HIS A 407 29.24 17.70 3.76
C HIS A 407 28.06 18.68 3.80
N PRO A 408 28.23 19.92 3.31
CA PRO A 408 27.13 20.87 3.15
C PRO A 408 25.98 20.30 2.31
N GLU A 409 24.73 20.69 2.59
CA GLU A 409 23.55 20.18 1.85
C GLU A 409 23.56 20.53 0.34
N THR A 410 24.45 21.43 -0.08
CA THR A 410 24.67 21.78 -1.49
C THR A 410 25.57 20.80 -2.24
N MET A 411 26.21 19.85 -1.54
CA MET A 411 27.08 18.84 -2.12
C MET A 411 26.36 17.48 -2.19
N PRO A 412 26.34 16.81 -3.36
CA PRO A 412 25.74 15.49 -3.50
C PRO A 412 26.51 14.44 -2.71
N THR A 413 25.78 13.66 -1.92
CA THR A 413 26.26 12.46 -1.23
C THR A 413 25.26 11.33 -1.42
N GLN A 414 25.65 10.11 -1.06
CA GLN A 414 24.76 8.94 -1.13
C GLN A 414 23.46 9.11 -0.32
N ALA A 415 23.45 9.96 0.71
CA ALA A 415 22.28 10.23 1.54
C ALA A 415 21.36 11.34 0.99
N SER A 416 21.87 12.24 0.15
CA SER A 416 21.17 13.50 -0.13
C SER A 416 19.82 13.31 -0.83
N TYR A 417 19.76 12.38 -1.79
CA TYR A 417 18.52 12.10 -2.53
C TYR A 417 17.42 11.53 -1.62
N CYS A 418 17.78 10.57 -0.77
CA CYS A 418 16.85 9.95 0.19
C CYS A 418 16.39 10.95 1.26
N ASN A 419 17.27 11.82 1.75
CA ASN A 419 16.91 12.89 2.69
C ASN A 419 15.85 13.81 2.09
N TYR A 420 16.08 14.29 0.86
CA TYR A 420 15.15 15.19 0.21
C TYR A 420 13.80 14.49 -0.14
N ARG A 421 13.83 13.21 -0.52
CA ARG A 421 12.60 12.42 -0.71
C ARG A 421 11.82 12.21 0.58
N PHE A 422 12.51 12.01 1.70
CA PHE A 422 11.89 11.92 3.01
C PHE A 422 11.17 13.22 3.38
N ASP A 423 11.78 14.38 3.07
CA ASP A 423 11.16 15.69 3.29
C ASP A 423 9.85 15.83 2.48
N ILE A 424 9.83 15.41 1.20
CA ILE A 424 8.61 15.34 0.39
C ILE A 424 7.58 14.38 1.00
N ALA A 425 8.01 13.19 1.41
CA ALA A 425 7.13 12.17 1.96
C ALA A 425 6.46 12.61 3.26
N SER A 426 7.16 13.37 4.10
CA SER A 426 6.67 13.87 5.38
C SER A 426 5.41 14.73 5.27
N LEU A 427 5.14 15.31 4.09
CA LEU A 427 3.94 16.11 3.82
C LEU A 427 2.66 15.25 3.76
N MET A 428 2.77 13.99 3.34
CA MET A 428 1.61 13.11 3.11
C MET A 428 0.82 12.81 4.39
N PRO A 429 1.42 12.34 5.51
CA PRO A 429 0.68 12.11 6.75
C PRO A 429 0.13 13.40 7.34
N GLN A 430 0.86 14.51 7.25
CA GLN A 430 0.40 15.81 7.74
C GLN A 430 -0.85 16.29 6.99
N LEU A 431 -0.91 16.12 5.67
CA LEU A 431 -2.09 16.44 4.86
C LEU A 431 -3.26 15.52 5.22
N LEU A 432 -3.03 14.21 5.37
CA LEU A 432 -4.08 13.27 5.77
C LEU A 432 -4.73 13.68 7.09
N ASP A 433 -3.90 13.91 8.13
CA ASP A 433 -4.37 14.29 9.47
C ASP A 433 -5.10 15.65 9.44
N ALA A 434 -4.57 16.63 8.69
CA ALA A 434 -5.19 17.95 8.55
C ALA A 434 -6.56 17.88 7.86
N MET A 435 -6.70 17.06 6.82
CA MET A 435 -7.98 16.83 6.15
C MET A 435 -8.97 16.06 7.03
N ALA A 436 -8.49 15.12 7.85
CA ALA A 436 -9.33 14.37 8.78
C ALA A 436 -9.96 15.28 9.85
N GLY A 437 -9.24 16.33 10.29
CA GLY A 437 -9.76 17.34 11.20
C GLY A 437 -10.74 18.37 10.59
N CYS A 438 -10.99 18.31 9.28
CA CYS A 438 -11.86 19.26 8.59
C CYS A 438 -13.30 18.77 8.46
N ASN A 439 -14.27 19.66 8.64
CA ASN A 439 -15.70 19.32 8.60
C ASN A 439 -16.37 19.49 7.23
N THR A 440 -15.82 20.31 6.33
CA THR A 440 -16.45 20.61 5.03
C THR A 440 -15.52 20.31 3.87
N MET A 441 -16.06 20.14 2.66
CA MET A 441 -15.24 19.99 1.45
C MET A 441 -14.39 21.23 1.19
N TYR A 442 -14.92 22.41 1.51
CA TYR A 442 -14.19 23.67 1.40
C TYR A 442 -12.96 23.70 2.31
N THR A 443 -13.11 23.39 3.61
CA THR A 443 -11.97 23.42 4.54
C THR A 443 -10.96 22.31 4.27
N ARG A 444 -11.41 21.14 3.79
CA ARG A 444 -10.49 20.10 3.27
C ARG A 444 -9.70 20.58 2.06
N TYR A 445 -10.35 21.29 1.14
CA TYR A 445 -9.68 21.83 -0.04
C TYR A 445 -8.67 22.92 0.31
N GLU A 446 -8.95 23.76 1.33
CA GLU A 446 -7.96 24.71 1.85
C GLU A 446 -6.69 24.01 2.36
N GLN A 447 -6.82 22.85 3.02
CA GLN A 447 -5.63 22.06 3.39
C GLN A 447 -4.88 21.56 2.14
N VAL A 448 -5.57 21.08 1.12
CA VAL A 448 -4.94 20.66 -0.14
C VAL A 448 -4.14 21.81 -0.78
N LEU A 449 -4.72 23.01 -0.85
CA LEU A 449 -4.03 24.20 -1.39
C LEU A 449 -2.83 24.61 -0.52
N LYS A 450 -2.96 24.53 0.81
CA LYS A 450 -1.85 24.79 1.73
C LYS A 450 -0.68 23.84 1.51
N PHE A 451 -0.94 22.53 1.41
CA PHE A 451 0.11 21.54 1.21
C PHE A 451 0.68 21.56 -0.22
N ASP A 452 -0.09 21.96 -1.23
CA ASP A 452 0.43 22.27 -2.58
C ASP A 452 1.41 23.44 -2.55
N ASP A 453 1.10 24.53 -1.84
CA ASP A 453 2.02 25.67 -1.67
C ASP A 453 3.31 25.27 -0.92
N ILE A 454 3.20 24.48 0.15
CA ILE A 454 4.36 23.94 0.87
C ILE A 454 5.22 23.06 -0.06
N MET A 455 4.60 22.16 -0.83
CA MET A 455 5.30 21.30 -1.78
C MET A 455 6.01 22.12 -2.86
N ARG A 456 5.37 23.17 -3.40
CA ARG A 456 5.98 24.08 -4.38
C ARG A 456 7.19 24.80 -3.79
N LYS A 457 7.06 25.34 -2.58
CA LYS A 457 8.19 26.00 -1.89
C LYS A 457 9.34 25.05 -1.65
N LEU A 458 9.06 23.81 -1.25
CA LEU A 458 10.08 22.77 -1.07
C LEU A 458 10.86 22.55 -2.39
N VAL A 459 10.15 22.38 -3.52
CA VAL A 459 10.80 22.14 -4.83
C VAL A 459 11.44 23.37 -5.48
N THR A 460 11.02 24.58 -5.15
CA THR A 460 11.58 25.80 -5.76
C THR A 460 12.65 26.48 -4.92
N ALA A 461 12.52 26.45 -3.57
CA ALA A 461 13.37 27.23 -2.67
C ALA A 461 14.32 26.37 -1.84
N SER A 462 13.93 25.14 -1.50
CA SER A 462 14.72 24.26 -0.62
C SER A 462 15.41 23.11 -1.37
N MET A 463 15.16 22.96 -2.67
CA MET A 463 15.81 21.95 -3.49
C MET A 463 17.31 22.22 -3.59
N PRO A 464 18.17 21.26 -3.21
CA PRO A 464 19.61 21.38 -3.44
C PRO A 464 19.93 21.67 -4.90
N THR A 465 20.89 22.56 -5.16
CA THR A 465 21.22 23.00 -6.52
C THR A 465 21.63 21.84 -7.43
N PHE A 466 22.30 20.82 -6.90
CA PHE A 466 22.64 19.63 -7.67
C PHE A 466 21.43 18.75 -8.03
N LEU A 467 20.26 18.93 -7.41
CA LEU A 467 19.00 18.26 -7.77
C LEU A 467 18.10 19.13 -8.67
N SER A 468 18.45 20.40 -8.87
CA SER A 468 17.69 21.32 -9.73
C SER A 468 18.00 21.11 -11.21
N SER A 469 16.96 20.97 -12.03
CA SER A 469 17.08 20.86 -13.49
C SER A 469 17.59 22.15 -14.16
N ASN A 470 17.55 23.29 -13.45
CA ASN A 470 17.96 24.60 -13.98
C ASN A 470 19.41 24.98 -13.67
N ALA A 471 20.13 24.17 -12.89
CA ALA A 471 21.52 24.40 -12.53
C ALA A 471 22.45 23.57 -13.43
N PRO A 472 23.68 24.05 -13.74
CA PRO A 472 24.67 23.20 -14.41
C PRO A 472 24.98 21.96 -13.58
N VAL A 473 25.31 20.85 -14.25
CA VAL A 473 25.87 19.66 -13.61
C VAL A 473 27.37 19.86 -13.55
N ALA A 474 27.94 19.87 -12.35
CA ALA A 474 29.38 19.93 -12.19
C ALA A 474 30.01 18.61 -12.67
N ALA A 475 31.14 18.68 -13.38
CA ALA A 475 31.76 17.50 -13.99
C ALA A 475 32.29 16.51 -12.93
N GLU A 476 32.60 17.02 -11.74
CA GLU A 476 33.06 16.28 -10.57
C GLU A 476 31.94 15.55 -9.81
N TRP A 477 30.67 15.79 -10.14
CA TRP A 477 29.57 15.15 -9.44
C TRP A 477 29.39 13.68 -9.85
N PRO A 478 28.88 12.83 -8.93
CA PRO A 478 28.60 11.44 -9.25
C PRO A 478 27.66 11.30 -10.46
N ALA A 479 27.91 10.29 -11.29
CA ALA A 479 27.10 10.00 -12.49
C ALA A 479 25.60 9.85 -12.19
N TYR A 480 25.23 9.43 -10.97
CA TYR A 480 23.83 9.31 -10.58
C TYR A 480 23.09 10.66 -10.44
N VAL A 481 23.79 11.80 -10.32
CA VAL A 481 23.14 13.10 -10.05
C VAL A 481 22.21 13.51 -11.19
N SER A 482 22.62 13.33 -12.45
CA SER A 482 21.76 13.59 -13.61
C SER A 482 20.47 12.76 -13.56
N ARG A 483 20.58 11.49 -13.14
CA ARG A 483 19.44 10.58 -12.97
C ARG A 483 18.55 10.99 -11.81
N ALA A 484 19.16 11.41 -10.70
CA ALA A 484 18.47 11.87 -9.51
C ALA A 484 17.59 13.10 -9.81
N ARG A 485 18.06 14.05 -10.62
CA ARG A 485 17.28 15.24 -11.05
C ARG A 485 15.99 14.86 -11.77
N ARG A 486 16.09 13.98 -12.78
CA ARG A 486 14.95 13.49 -13.55
C ARG A 486 13.99 12.71 -12.67
N SER A 487 14.51 11.75 -11.93
CA SER A 487 13.76 10.90 -10.99
C SER A 487 12.98 11.74 -9.97
N LEU A 488 13.62 12.78 -9.44
CA LEU A 488 13.00 13.69 -8.49
C LEU A 488 11.90 14.56 -9.12
N THR A 489 12.11 15.04 -10.35
CA THR A 489 11.11 15.86 -11.06
C THR A 489 9.84 15.05 -11.33
N ILE A 490 9.99 13.80 -11.77
CA ILE A 490 8.88 12.85 -11.95
C ILE A 490 8.20 12.58 -10.59
N CYS A 491 8.98 12.30 -9.55
CA CYS A 491 8.47 12.02 -8.21
C CYS A 491 7.70 13.21 -7.63
N ALA A 492 8.27 14.41 -7.63
CA ALA A 492 7.63 15.62 -7.12
C ALA A 492 6.34 15.96 -7.86
N SER A 493 6.34 15.84 -9.20
CA SER A 493 5.14 16.04 -10.02
C SER A 493 4.06 15.01 -9.68
N HIS A 494 4.42 13.74 -9.47
CA HIS A 494 3.47 12.72 -9.00
C HIS A 494 2.92 13.07 -7.63
N LYS A 495 3.74 13.53 -6.69
CA LYS A 495 3.26 13.91 -5.35
C LYS A 495 2.36 15.14 -5.33
N ILE A 496 2.52 16.08 -6.27
CA ILE A 496 1.53 17.14 -6.49
C ILE A 496 0.16 16.53 -6.88
N ILE A 497 0.13 15.56 -7.80
CA ILE A 497 -1.11 14.85 -8.15
C ILE A 497 -1.68 14.12 -6.91
N MET A 498 -0.82 13.53 -6.07
CA MET A 498 -1.25 12.84 -4.85
C MET A 498 -1.90 13.77 -3.83
N ILE A 499 -1.32 14.96 -3.61
CA ILE A 499 -1.87 15.99 -2.70
C ILE A 499 -3.28 16.39 -3.14
N HIS A 500 -3.48 16.53 -4.45
CA HIS A 500 -4.75 16.95 -5.03
C HIS A 500 -5.76 15.81 -5.27
N ARG A 501 -5.37 14.55 -5.04
CA ARG A 501 -6.09 13.35 -5.50
C ARG A 501 -7.57 13.35 -5.18
N LYS A 502 -7.96 13.61 -3.92
CA LYS A 502 -9.36 13.61 -3.47
C LYS A 502 -10.25 14.64 -4.18
N PHE A 503 -9.64 15.65 -4.82
CA PHE A 503 -10.33 16.72 -5.53
C PHE A 503 -10.21 16.61 -7.05
N ILE A 504 -9.54 15.59 -7.60
CA ILE A 504 -9.41 15.41 -9.06
C ILE A 504 -10.78 15.18 -9.69
N GLY A 505 -11.53 14.16 -9.27
CA GLY A 505 -12.89 13.89 -9.77
C GLY A 505 -13.79 15.13 -9.69
N PRO A 506 -13.94 15.76 -8.50
CA PRO A 506 -14.71 16.99 -8.34
C PRO A 506 -14.25 18.16 -9.23
N SER A 507 -12.95 18.25 -9.54
CA SER A 507 -12.41 19.35 -10.36
C SER A 507 -12.86 19.33 -11.82
N PHE A 508 -13.37 18.20 -12.31
CA PHE A 508 -13.88 18.10 -13.67
C PHE A 508 -15.28 18.72 -13.83
N THR A 509 -16.07 18.76 -12.75
CA THR A 509 -17.47 19.20 -12.77
C THR A 509 -17.69 20.50 -12.00
N THR A 510 -16.83 20.85 -11.05
CA THR A 510 -17.01 21.98 -10.14
C THR A 510 -15.90 23.02 -10.30
N SER A 511 -16.26 24.24 -10.69
CA SER A 511 -15.30 25.34 -10.94
C SER A 511 -14.52 25.78 -9.69
N ALA A 512 -15.08 25.59 -8.49
CA ALA A 512 -14.40 25.87 -7.23
C ALA A 512 -13.07 25.09 -7.06
N PHE A 513 -12.95 23.93 -7.71
CA PHE A 513 -11.76 23.09 -7.68
C PHE A 513 -10.93 23.18 -8.97
N ALA A 514 -11.14 24.20 -9.81
CA ALA A 514 -10.45 24.34 -11.10
C ALA A 514 -8.92 24.47 -10.98
N PHE A 515 -8.41 24.91 -9.82
CA PHE A 515 -6.97 24.92 -9.56
C PHE A 515 -6.40 23.49 -9.51
N THR A 516 -7.06 22.54 -8.84
CA THR A 516 -6.69 21.12 -8.89
C THR A 516 -6.56 20.61 -10.31
N ARG A 517 -7.58 20.84 -11.16
CA ARG A 517 -7.55 20.37 -12.55
C ARG A 517 -6.33 20.91 -13.29
N ARG A 518 -6.07 22.22 -13.23
CA ARG A 518 -4.91 22.85 -13.88
C ARG A 518 -3.58 22.31 -13.36
N THR A 519 -3.44 22.22 -12.04
CA THR A 519 -2.23 21.74 -11.38
C THR A 519 -1.92 20.29 -11.73
N CYS A 520 -2.90 19.38 -11.63
CA CYS A 520 -2.70 17.97 -11.94
C CYS A 520 -2.43 17.73 -13.42
N LEU A 521 -3.06 18.48 -14.33
CA LEU A 521 -2.77 18.39 -15.77
C LEU A 521 -1.35 18.87 -16.09
N ALA A 522 -0.90 19.97 -15.50
CA ALA A 522 0.47 20.45 -15.66
C ALA A 522 1.47 19.42 -15.14
N ALA A 523 1.23 18.88 -13.94
CA ALA A 523 2.08 17.84 -13.35
C ALA A 523 2.12 16.56 -14.20
N ALA A 524 0.98 16.10 -14.72
CA ALA A 524 0.91 14.94 -15.62
C ALA A 524 1.74 15.14 -16.89
N LYS A 525 1.65 16.33 -17.52
CA LYS A 525 2.45 16.66 -18.70
C LYS A 525 3.95 16.72 -18.39
N THR A 526 4.34 17.23 -17.21
CA THR A 526 5.75 17.21 -16.76
C THR A 526 6.25 15.78 -16.60
N ILE A 527 5.48 14.89 -15.95
CA ILE A 527 5.86 13.48 -15.79
C ILE A 527 6.13 12.84 -17.16
N LEU A 528 5.19 12.97 -18.11
CA LEU A 528 5.34 12.34 -19.42
C LEU A 528 6.50 12.94 -20.23
N ARG A 529 6.71 14.26 -20.14
CA ARG A 529 7.86 14.92 -20.77
C ARG A 529 9.17 14.30 -20.29
N GLU A 530 9.37 14.21 -18.98
CA GLU A 530 10.59 13.64 -18.40
C GLU A 530 10.70 12.13 -18.67
N ALA A 531 9.59 11.40 -18.63
CA ALA A 531 9.57 9.97 -18.92
C ALA A 531 10.00 9.64 -20.36
N PHE A 532 9.64 10.49 -21.32
CA PHE A 532 9.95 10.27 -22.75
C PHE A 532 11.33 10.74 -23.17
N VAL A 533 12.07 11.45 -22.32
CA VAL A 533 13.47 11.80 -22.59
C VAL A 533 14.28 10.52 -22.84
N ALA A 534 15.08 10.52 -23.90
CA ALA A 534 15.99 9.43 -24.19
C ALA A 534 16.99 9.27 -23.03
N VAL A 535 17.08 8.05 -22.52
CA VAL A 535 17.97 7.68 -21.43
C VAL A 535 19.15 6.90 -22.02
N ASP A 536 20.31 6.94 -21.37
CA ASP A 536 21.47 6.14 -21.78
C ASP A 536 21.10 4.66 -21.85
N GLU A 537 21.63 3.93 -22.84
CA GLU A 537 21.34 2.50 -23.01
C GLU A 537 21.78 1.65 -21.82
N THR A 538 22.69 2.15 -20.98
CA THR A 538 23.23 1.48 -19.80
C THR A 538 22.53 1.89 -18.49
N ASP A 539 21.61 2.84 -18.54
CA ASP A 539 20.97 3.36 -17.33
C ASP A 539 19.99 2.37 -16.69
N PRO A 540 19.90 2.37 -15.35
CA PRO A 540 19.00 1.49 -14.64
C PRO A 540 17.55 1.87 -14.88
N ILE A 541 16.71 0.85 -15.11
CA ILE A 541 15.27 0.98 -15.28
C ILE A 541 14.63 1.06 -13.89
N LEU A 542 14.14 2.25 -13.52
CA LEU A 542 13.44 2.47 -12.25
C LEU A 542 11.92 2.40 -12.44
N TRP A 543 11.24 1.61 -11.61
CA TRP A 543 9.81 1.34 -11.72
C TRP A 543 8.91 2.58 -11.70
N ILE A 544 9.37 3.66 -11.06
CA ILE A 544 8.61 4.92 -10.94
C ILE A 544 8.37 5.58 -12.30
N ASP A 545 9.27 5.41 -13.26
CA ASP A 545 9.14 6.04 -14.58
C ASP A 545 7.91 5.47 -15.29
N GLN A 546 7.72 4.15 -15.24
CA GLN A 546 6.55 3.50 -15.82
C GLN A 546 5.31 3.74 -14.96
N ALA A 547 5.40 3.56 -13.64
CA ALA A 547 4.25 3.71 -12.74
C ALA A 547 3.66 5.12 -12.78
N PHE A 548 4.49 6.16 -12.71
CA PHE A 548 4.02 7.54 -12.69
C PHE A 548 3.58 8.01 -14.08
N SER A 549 4.16 7.48 -15.16
CA SER A 549 3.63 7.70 -16.52
C SER A 549 2.22 7.14 -16.68
N VAL A 550 1.94 5.95 -16.12
CA VAL A 550 0.57 5.40 -16.11
C VAL A 550 -0.37 6.31 -15.32
N ALA A 551 0.01 6.75 -14.13
CA ALA A 551 -0.80 7.67 -13.33
C ALA A 551 -1.09 8.99 -14.09
N ALA A 552 -0.06 9.58 -14.71
CA ALA A 552 -0.21 10.79 -15.52
C ALA A 552 -1.17 10.59 -16.70
N ALA A 553 -1.04 9.49 -17.45
CA ALA A 553 -1.91 9.19 -18.57
C ALA A 553 -3.35 8.88 -18.14
N ILE A 554 -3.57 8.29 -16.96
CA ILE A 554 -4.90 8.17 -16.35
C ILE A 554 -5.52 9.55 -16.11
N ILE A 555 -4.78 10.49 -15.52
CA ILE A 555 -5.28 11.87 -15.29
C ILE A 555 -5.68 12.55 -16.61
N LEU A 556 -4.86 12.43 -17.65
CA LEU A 556 -5.17 12.99 -18.98
C LEU A 556 -6.40 12.32 -19.60
N SER A 557 -6.53 11.00 -19.45
CA SER A 557 -7.68 10.23 -19.96
C SER A 557 -8.98 10.62 -19.26
N LEU A 558 -8.96 10.79 -17.94
CA LEU A 558 -10.10 11.26 -17.17
C LEU A 558 -10.51 12.67 -17.60
N ASP A 559 -9.54 13.57 -17.78
CA ASP A 559 -9.81 14.93 -18.26
C ASP A 559 -10.48 14.96 -19.65
N MET A 560 -10.07 14.05 -20.55
CA MET A 560 -10.68 13.92 -21.88
C MET A 560 -12.17 13.53 -21.83
N LEU A 561 -12.60 12.73 -20.84
CA LEU A 561 -14.02 12.38 -20.65
C LEU A 561 -14.89 13.60 -20.34
N HIS A 562 -14.27 14.68 -19.86
CA HIS A 562 -14.92 15.93 -19.49
C HIS A 562 -14.56 17.10 -20.43
N ARG A 563 -14.11 16.81 -21.66
CA ARG A 563 -13.83 17.81 -22.70
C ARG A 563 -14.61 17.55 -23.98
N SER A 564 -14.79 18.59 -24.78
CA SER A 564 -15.32 18.46 -26.13
C SER A 564 -14.23 17.90 -27.04
N PRO A 565 -14.53 16.96 -27.97
CA PRO A 565 -13.55 16.49 -28.95
C PRO A 565 -12.99 17.58 -29.87
N ALA A 566 -13.64 18.75 -29.93
CA ALA A 566 -13.16 19.91 -30.67
C ALA A 566 -12.13 20.76 -29.90
N ASP A 567 -11.96 20.53 -28.59
CA ASP A 567 -11.00 21.28 -27.77
C ASP A 567 -9.57 20.88 -28.15
N LYS A 568 -8.67 21.87 -28.24
CA LYS A 568 -7.25 21.63 -28.58
C LYS A 568 -6.59 20.66 -27.61
N GLU A 569 -6.89 20.82 -26.32
CA GLU A 569 -6.36 19.99 -25.24
C GLU A 569 -6.83 18.53 -25.35
N PHE A 570 -8.02 18.27 -25.91
CA PHE A 570 -8.46 16.90 -26.13
C PHE A 570 -7.52 16.17 -27.09
N GLY A 571 -7.14 16.82 -28.20
CA GLY A 571 -6.19 16.27 -29.17
C GLY A 571 -4.80 16.06 -28.57
N GLU A 572 -4.30 17.04 -27.82
CA GLU A 572 -3.01 16.96 -27.12
C GLU A 572 -2.98 15.80 -26.12
N HIS A 573 -4.01 15.69 -25.27
CA HIS A 573 -4.09 14.63 -24.25
C HIS A 573 -4.22 13.25 -24.91
N LYS A 574 -5.00 13.15 -26.00
CA LYS A 574 -5.12 11.90 -26.78
C LYS A 574 -3.76 11.43 -27.28
N GLN A 575 -2.96 12.34 -27.83
CA GLN A 575 -1.62 12.03 -28.34
C GLN A 575 -0.69 11.60 -27.21
N LEU A 576 -0.63 12.35 -26.11
CA LEU A 576 0.21 12.01 -24.95
C LEU A 576 -0.12 10.63 -24.37
N VAL A 577 -1.40 10.26 -24.28
CA VAL A 577 -1.81 8.92 -23.83
C VAL A 577 -1.38 7.84 -24.84
N ALA A 578 -1.48 8.10 -26.14
CA ALA A 578 -1.03 7.17 -27.18
C ALA A 578 0.50 6.97 -27.14
N ASP A 579 1.25 8.06 -26.98
CA ASP A 579 2.71 8.02 -26.81
C ASP A 579 3.10 7.25 -25.54
N THR A 580 2.31 7.39 -24.46
CA THR A 580 2.50 6.62 -23.23
C THR A 580 2.30 5.12 -23.46
N VAL A 581 1.26 4.72 -24.21
CA VAL A 581 1.02 3.31 -24.57
C VAL A 581 2.20 2.72 -25.36
N LEU A 582 2.75 3.50 -26.30
CA LEU A 582 3.94 3.11 -27.06
C LEU A 582 5.19 3.01 -26.17
N TYR A 583 5.41 3.99 -25.29
CA TYR A 583 6.51 4.01 -24.34
C TYR A 583 6.48 2.78 -23.41
N LEU A 584 5.33 2.48 -22.81
CA LEU A 584 5.17 1.32 -21.92
C LEU A 584 5.37 -0.01 -22.66
N GLY A 585 5.08 -0.05 -23.97
CA GLY A 585 5.32 -1.20 -24.83
C GLY A 585 6.78 -1.64 -24.92
N LYS A 586 7.73 -0.77 -24.56
CA LYS A 586 9.18 -1.10 -24.54
C LYS A 586 9.59 -2.00 -23.36
N PHE A 587 8.72 -2.19 -22.36
CA PHE A 587 9.05 -2.89 -21.11
C PHE A 587 8.22 -4.17 -20.95
N GLU A 588 8.44 -5.17 -21.80
CA GLU A 588 7.63 -6.39 -21.87
C GLU A 588 7.61 -7.22 -20.57
N HIS A 589 8.69 -7.21 -19.80
CA HIS A 589 8.78 -7.96 -18.53
C HIS A 589 8.34 -7.15 -17.30
N ASN A 590 8.01 -5.87 -17.46
CA ASN A 590 7.55 -5.02 -16.37
C ASN A 590 6.03 -5.13 -16.19
N LYS A 591 5.59 -5.72 -15.08
CA LYS A 591 4.17 -5.95 -14.78
C LYS A 591 3.37 -4.65 -14.69
N ILE A 592 3.95 -3.55 -14.18
CA ILE A 592 3.27 -2.24 -14.16
C ILE A 592 3.08 -1.74 -15.58
N ALA A 593 4.11 -1.81 -16.42
CA ALA A 593 4.04 -1.32 -17.79
C ALA A 593 3.03 -2.10 -18.64
N MET A 594 3.03 -3.43 -18.54
CA MET A 594 2.07 -4.29 -19.22
C MET A 594 0.62 -3.98 -18.81
N ARG A 595 0.35 -3.94 -17.50
CA ARG A 595 -0.99 -3.66 -16.96
C ARG A 595 -1.43 -2.24 -17.33
N GLY A 596 -0.54 -1.27 -17.20
CA GLY A 596 -0.76 0.12 -17.58
C GLY A 596 -1.07 0.27 -19.07
N ARG A 597 -0.34 -0.42 -19.95
CA ARG A 597 -0.59 -0.43 -21.40
C ARG A 597 -1.99 -0.98 -21.72
N GLN A 598 -2.37 -2.11 -21.12
CA GLN A 598 -3.70 -2.70 -21.30
C GLN A 598 -4.80 -1.74 -20.82
N LEU A 599 -4.65 -1.19 -19.62
CA LEU A 599 -5.62 -0.27 -19.02
C LEU A 599 -5.81 1.01 -19.85
N LEU A 600 -4.71 1.65 -20.26
CA LEU A 600 -4.76 2.87 -21.07
C LEU A 600 -5.34 2.61 -22.46
N SER A 601 -5.03 1.47 -23.07
CA SER A 601 -5.61 1.08 -24.36
C SER A 601 -7.13 0.91 -24.25
N PHE A 602 -7.60 0.29 -23.16
CA PHE A 602 -9.04 0.14 -22.89
C PHE A 602 -9.72 1.50 -22.63
N LEU A 603 -9.09 2.39 -21.85
CA LEU A 603 -9.58 3.77 -21.66
C LEU A 603 -9.71 4.52 -22.99
N GLN A 604 -8.70 4.45 -23.87
CA GLN A 604 -8.72 5.12 -25.17
C GLN A 604 -9.87 4.62 -26.08
N GLN A 605 -10.14 3.31 -26.06
CA GLN A 605 -11.25 2.73 -26.81
C GLN A 605 -12.60 3.27 -26.31
N GLU A 606 -12.81 3.30 -25.00
CA GLU A 606 -14.06 3.79 -24.41
C GLU A 606 -14.27 5.29 -24.59
N ILE A 607 -13.22 6.10 -24.49
CA ILE A 607 -13.26 7.53 -24.80
C ILE A 607 -13.67 7.74 -26.27
N SER A 608 -13.12 6.94 -27.19
CA SER A 608 -13.43 7.02 -28.62
C SER A 608 -14.88 6.63 -28.95
N LYS A 609 -15.40 5.57 -28.29
CA LYS A 609 -16.82 5.17 -28.40
C LYS A 609 -17.74 6.29 -27.91
N SER A 610 -17.40 6.89 -26.77
CA SER A 610 -18.17 8.00 -26.17
C SER A 610 -18.17 9.24 -27.07
N SER A 611 -17.02 9.61 -27.67
CA SER A 611 -16.93 10.75 -28.58
C SER A 611 -17.71 10.52 -29.89
N ALA A 612 -17.67 9.30 -30.44
CA ALA A 612 -18.40 8.96 -31.66
C ALA A 612 -19.92 9.03 -31.46
N ALA A 613 -20.41 8.58 -30.29
CA ALA A 613 -21.82 8.68 -29.92
C ALA A 613 -22.30 10.13 -29.76
N GLN A 614 -21.46 11.01 -29.22
CA GLN A 614 -21.76 12.46 -29.12
C GLN A 614 -21.78 13.14 -30.49
N SER A 615 -20.85 12.79 -31.39
CA SER A 615 -20.79 13.35 -32.75
C SER A 615 -22.03 12.99 -33.59
N ARG A 616 -22.45 11.72 -33.58
CA ARG A 616 -23.65 11.24 -34.31
C ARG A 616 -24.94 11.93 -33.88
N LYS A 617 -25.07 12.34 -32.61
CA LYS A 617 -26.25 13.05 -32.11
C LYS A 617 -26.30 14.51 -32.55
N ARG A 618 -25.15 15.20 -32.68
CA ARG A 618 -25.10 16.57 -33.21
C ARG A 618 -25.55 16.64 -34.66
N THR A 619 -25.16 15.66 -35.49
CA THR A 619 -25.60 15.59 -36.90
C THR A 619 -27.10 15.36 -37.05
N TYR A 620 -27.76 14.72 -36.08
CA TYR A 620 -29.21 14.49 -36.10
C TYR A 620 -30.01 15.67 -35.53
N GLY A 621 -29.46 16.38 -34.54
CA GLY A 621 -30.08 17.59 -33.96
C GLY A 621 -30.15 18.78 -34.91
N ASP A 622 -29.19 18.90 -35.83
CA ASP A 622 -29.12 20.00 -36.80
C ASP A 622 -30.10 19.83 -37.99
N ARG A 623 -30.82 18.69 -38.08
CA ARG A 623 -31.82 18.42 -39.14
C ARG A 623 -33.28 18.60 -38.72
N ARG A 624 -33.57 18.94 -37.45
CA ARG A 624 -34.94 19.25 -37.01
C ARG A 624 -34.97 20.58 -36.25
N GLY A 625 -35.46 21.60 -36.93
CA GLY A 625 -35.77 22.89 -36.32
C GLY A 625 -36.86 22.80 -35.25
N SER A 626 -36.66 23.62 -34.22
CA SER A 626 -37.58 24.19 -33.22
C SER A 626 -38.72 23.35 -32.59
N HIS A 627 -38.83 23.52 -31.26
CA HIS A 627 -39.90 23.13 -30.33
C HIS A 627 -39.87 21.70 -29.78
N SER A 628 -39.30 21.54 -28.58
CA SER A 628 -40.09 21.13 -27.39
C SER A 628 -39.25 21.19 -26.10
N SER A 629 -39.99 21.38 -25.01
CA SER A 629 -39.56 21.70 -23.65
C SER A 629 -38.73 20.63 -22.95
N SER A 630 -37.73 21.12 -22.22
CA SER A 630 -36.92 20.51 -21.17
C SER A 630 -37.54 19.30 -20.43
N SER A 631 -37.04 18.11 -20.75
CA SER A 631 -36.66 17.13 -19.73
C SER A 631 -35.25 16.65 -20.06
N ARG A 632 -34.28 16.97 -19.19
CA ARG A 632 -32.88 16.50 -19.32
C ARG A 632 -32.86 14.98 -19.13
N LYS A 633 -33.12 14.21 -20.19
CA LYS A 633 -32.86 12.78 -20.22
C LYS A 633 -31.35 12.58 -20.10
N ARG A 634 -30.92 12.13 -18.91
CA ARG A 634 -29.55 11.79 -18.51
C ARG A 634 -28.87 11.01 -19.64
N ALA A 635 -27.76 11.54 -20.17
CA ALA A 635 -26.99 10.86 -21.21
C ALA A 635 -26.58 9.46 -20.73
N ARG A 636 -26.54 8.46 -21.64
CA ARG A 636 -25.71 7.26 -21.44
C ARG A 636 -24.25 7.75 -21.43
N GLY A 637 -23.80 8.24 -20.28
CA GLY A 637 -22.43 8.65 -20.03
C GLY A 637 -21.54 7.41 -19.90
N PHE A 638 -20.23 7.62 -20.04
CA PHE A 638 -19.23 6.63 -19.69
C PHE A 638 -19.51 6.11 -18.27
N ASN A 639 -19.76 4.80 -18.13
CA ASN A 639 -20.02 4.18 -16.84
C ASN A 639 -18.67 3.69 -16.26
N MET A 640 -18.15 4.46 -15.31
CA MET A 640 -16.87 4.18 -14.65
C MET A 640 -16.86 2.83 -13.93
N GLN A 641 -17.95 2.44 -13.28
CA GLN A 641 -18.04 1.17 -12.56
C GLN A 641 -17.96 -0.04 -13.49
N SER A 642 -18.71 -0.04 -14.60
CA SER A 642 -18.63 -1.14 -15.58
C SER A 642 -17.24 -1.20 -16.21
N PHE A 643 -16.64 -0.04 -16.48
CA PHE A 643 -15.27 0.04 -16.98
C PHE A 643 -14.27 -0.59 -16.01
N ILE A 644 -14.29 -0.20 -14.73
CA ILE A 644 -13.38 -0.70 -13.70
C ILE A 644 -13.50 -2.23 -13.58
N ARG A 645 -14.73 -2.75 -13.59
CA ARG A 645 -14.98 -4.19 -13.55
C ARG A 645 -14.35 -4.91 -14.75
N ASP A 646 -14.58 -4.42 -15.95
CA ASP A 646 -14.07 -5.05 -17.18
C ASP A 646 -12.54 -4.93 -17.28
N ALA A 647 -11.99 -3.77 -16.90
CA ALA A 647 -10.56 -3.52 -16.80
C ALA A 647 -9.90 -4.43 -15.76
N SER A 648 -10.53 -4.66 -14.60
CA SER A 648 -9.98 -5.53 -13.55
C SER A 648 -9.80 -6.97 -14.02
N ARG A 649 -10.72 -7.46 -14.86
CA ARG A 649 -10.68 -8.80 -15.46
C ARG A 649 -9.61 -8.85 -16.55
N SER A 650 -9.58 -7.85 -17.43
CA SER A 650 -8.61 -7.77 -18.52
C SER A 650 -7.16 -7.70 -18.04
N VAL A 651 -6.92 -7.02 -16.92
CA VAL A 651 -5.58 -6.82 -16.34
C VAL A 651 -5.17 -7.99 -15.43
N GLY A 652 -6.05 -8.99 -15.25
CA GLY A 652 -5.79 -10.21 -14.47
C GLY A 652 -5.77 -9.99 -12.96
N VAL A 653 -6.48 -8.96 -12.47
CA VAL A 653 -6.57 -8.65 -11.03
C VAL A 653 -7.73 -9.41 -10.38
N THR A 654 -8.83 -9.61 -11.10
CA THR A 654 -9.94 -10.51 -10.73
C THR A 654 -9.82 -11.84 -11.48
N PRO A 655 -9.98 -13.00 -10.81
CA PRO A 655 -10.13 -14.27 -11.52
C PRO A 655 -11.32 -14.20 -12.48
N SER A 656 -11.19 -14.79 -13.66
CA SER A 656 -12.36 -15.02 -14.51
C SER A 656 -13.25 -16.04 -13.81
N THR A 657 -14.48 -15.67 -13.47
CA THR A 657 -15.46 -16.60 -12.95
C THR A 657 -15.60 -17.72 -13.99
N ILE A 658 -15.10 -18.91 -13.69
CA ILE A 658 -15.49 -20.10 -14.45
C ILE A 658 -16.98 -20.21 -14.21
N VAL A 659 -17.76 -20.07 -15.29
CA VAL A 659 -19.20 -20.33 -15.26
C VAL A 659 -19.34 -21.75 -14.76
N SER A 660 -19.79 -21.91 -13.51
CA SER A 660 -20.19 -23.19 -12.97
C SER A 660 -21.19 -23.78 -13.95
N LEU A 661 -20.82 -24.86 -14.65
CA LEU A 661 -21.81 -25.66 -15.35
C LEU A 661 -22.83 -26.08 -14.28
N SER A 662 -24.06 -25.65 -14.49
CA SER A 662 -25.21 -25.97 -13.66
C SER A 662 -25.30 -27.48 -13.48
N THR A 663 -24.96 -27.95 -12.28
CA THR A 663 -25.25 -29.30 -11.81
C THR A 663 -26.77 -29.45 -11.70
N PRO A 664 -27.38 -30.52 -12.25
CA PRO A 664 -28.82 -30.69 -12.20
C PRO A 664 -29.29 -30.95 -10.76
N THR A 665 -30.36 -30.26 -10.38
CA THR A 665 -31.09 -30.41 -9.11
C THR A 665 -31.56 -31.86 -8.90
N PRO A 666 -31.35 -32.46 -7.72
CA PRO A 666 -31.86 -33.79 -7.43
C PRO A 666 -33.33 -33.71 -6.98
N SER A 667 -34.19 -34.48 -7.65
CA SER A 667 -35.55 -34.80 -7.16
C SER A 667 -35.47 -35.88 -6.10
N THR A 668 -35.99 -35.58 -4.91
CA THR A 668 -36.26 -36.53 -3.82
C THR A 668 -37.40 -37.47 -4.17
N GLU A 669 -37.14 -38.78 -4.09
CA GLU A 669 -37.84 -39.78 -3.25
C GLU A 669 -37.61 -41.18 -3.83
N GLU A 670 -36.81 -42.01 -3.15
CA GLU A 670 -37.26 -43.35 -2.72
C GLU A 670 -36.23 -44.04 -1.79
N LYS A 671 -36.73 -44.30 -0.59
CA LYS A 671 -36.41 -45.30 0.43
C LYS A 671 -35.17 -46.21 0.30
N SER A 672 -34.48 -46.29 1.44
CA SER A 672 -34.08 -47.55 2.13
C SER A 672 -32.93 -48.35 1.51
N GLN A 673 -31.73 -48.27 2.10
CA GLN A 673 -31.15 -49.34 2.96
C GLN A 673 -29.62 -49.18 3.11
N ASP A 674 -29.17 -49.44 4.35
CA ASP A 674 -27.84 -49.86 4.82
C ASP A 674 -26.56 -49.14 4.36
N TRP A 675 -25.87 -48.60 5.36
CA TRP A 675 -24.50 -48.06 5.29
C TRP A 675 -23.40 -49.14 5.33
N ASP A 676 -23.72 -50.43 5.19
CA ASP A 676 -22.77 -51.53 5.40
C ASP A 676 -22.19 -52.17 4.11
N ALA A 677 -22.21 -51.48 2.96
CA ALA A 677 -21.72 -52.04 1.69
C ALA A 677 -20.61 -51.24 0.98
N LEU A 678 -19.69 -50.59 1.72
CA LEU A 678 -18.48 -49.97 1.13
C LEU A 678 -17.16 -50.32 1.82
N PHE A 679 -17.18 -51.30 2.73
CA PHE A 679 -15.98 -52.03 3.13
C PHE A 679 -16.18 -53.50 2.78
N ASP A 680 -15.92 -53.84 1.51
CA ASP A 680 -15.63 -55.21 1.15
C ASP A 680 -14.20 -55.30 0.59
N PRO A 681 -13.28 -55.92 1.34
CA PRO A 681 -11.91 -56.21 0.94
C PRO A 681 -11.83 -57.63 0.37
N LEU A 682 -11.27 -57.81 -0.82
CA LEU A 682 -10.95 -59.14 -1.34
C LEU A 682 -9.64 -59.13 -2.14
N PRO A 683 -8.88 -60.23 -2.16
CA PRO A 683 -8.42 -61.03 -1.02
C PRO A 683 -6.91 -61.37 -1.13
N ALA A 684 -6.27 -61.58 0.02
CA ALA A 684 -4.94 -62.19 0.09
C ALA A 684 -5.06 -63.68 0.38
N GLN A 685 -4.65 -64.55 -0.56
CA GLN A 685 -4.00 -65.87 -0.36
C GLN A 685 -3.35 -66.21 -1.73
N ILE A 686 -2.02 -66.27 -1.88
CA ILE A 686 -1.17 -67.40 -1.50
C ILE A 686 0.03 -66.88 -0.70
N GLY A 687 0.32 -67.57 0.41
CA GLY A 687 1.19 -67.14 1.49
C GLY A 687 2.68 -67.03 1.20
N PHE A 688 3.29 -66.18 2.02
CA PHE A 688 4.61 -66.24 2.63
C PHE A 688 5.48 -67.47 2.28
N ASP A 689 6.69 -67.19 1.78
CA ASP A 689 7.84 -67.51 2.61
C ASP A 689 8.74 -66.27 2.74
N SER A 690 9.02 -65.92 3.99
CA SER A 690 9.81 -64.77 4.40
C SER A 690 11.20 -65.27 4.75
N GLN A 691 12.08 -65.31 3.76
CA GLN A 691 13.54 -65.34 3.89
C GLN A 691 14.11 -65.03 2.50
N TYR A 692 15.22 -64.31 2.45
CA TYR A 692 15.94 -63.86 1.24
C TYR A 692 15.34 -62.65 0.51
N LEU A 693 15.67 -61.45 1.00
CA LEU A 693 15.97 -60.29 0.13
C LEU A 693 16.77 -59.19 0.87
N PHE A 694 17.58 -59.61 1.85
CA PHE A 694 18.75 -58.89 2.34
C PHE A 694 19.92 -59.83 2.16
N ASP A 695 20.50 -59.85 0.96
CA ASP A 695 21.85 -60.34 0.67
C ASP A 695 22.06 -60.19 -0.84
N ASN A 696 22.52 -59.02 -1.26
CA ASN A 696 23.26 -58.82 -2.54
C ASN A 696 23.81 -57.39 -2.69
N PHE A 697 24.34 -56.81 -1.60
CA PHE A 697 25.15 -55.58 -1.68
C PHE A 697 26.62 -55.78 -1.31
N PHE A 698 27.06 -57.01 -1.01
CA PHE A 698 28.49 -57.32 -0.91
C PHE A 698 28.76 -58.73 -1.44
N THR A 699 29.40 -58.85 -2.59
CA THR A 699 30.42 -59.88 -2.84
C THR A 699 31.25 -59.53 -4.08
N GLY A 700 32.49 -59.12 -3.84
CA GLY A 700 33.63 -59.25 -4.76
C GLY A 700 34.70 -60.12 -4.09
N PRO A 701 35.60 -60.77 -4.84
CA PRO A 701 35.93 -62.18 -4.62
C PRO A 701 37.20 -62.40 -3.78
N LEU A 702 37.17 -63.41 -2.91
CA LEU A 702 38.36 -64.14 -2.46
C LEU A 702 38.04 -65.64 -2.43
N GLY A 703 38.68 -66.38 -3.33
CA GLY A 703 38.73 -67.85 -3.33
C GLY A 703 39.89 -68.38 -2.49
N PRO A 704 39.95 -69.70 -2.24
CA PRO A 704 40.54 -70.27 -1.04
C PRO A 704 42.02 -70.70 -1.20
N SER A 705 42.81 -70.46 -0.16
CA SER A 705 43.92 -71.29 0.35
C SER A 705 44.22 -70.84 1.78
#